data_AF-A0AAE6X134-F1
#
_entry.id   AF-A0AAE6X134-F1
#
_cell.length_a   1.000
_cell.length_b   1.000
_cell.length_c   1.000
_cell.angle_alpha   90.00
_cell.angle_beta   90.00
_cell.angle_gamma   90.00
#
_symmetry.space_group_name_H-M   'P 1'
#
loop_
_entity.id
_entity.type
_entity.pdbx_description
1 polymer ?
#
loop_
_entity_poly.entity_id
_entity_poly.type
_entity_poly.pdbx_seq_one_letter_code
_entity_poly.pdbx_strand_id
1 'polypeptide(L)'
;MDNKFYYKTPAALLMMLAGGTTVAHAAEQTQVTPEKPQTDAVSTTTAKTAATTDSTTTAQQPTAQATPVKTQTATVDVKSQYSLSQASKTATATTAPAVEKSVTAQNTVPNTTATNTAAQTYTAPQTKSVTAAPVTKPTTATVATQSNVQTVAPKSISLRGSIDESNVRTLTAKSPANMSVNEYIKYNNYQVPQYETRYFQNAPQIAYRNGVAKPEGIVAHETANPNSTIEGEISYMSRNINNAFVHAFVDDNNIIETANTDYLSWGAGGVSNPRNINVELVRVYGKDRFSKSVNNLADYLATNLLYYNLPVDNAHNDGQGTVWSHQAVSNYLGGTDHTDPVGWFAENNYTFNEFYSLVQEKYNYKLNGTKPTPPVTVQPTPPKPAETVKGTVTTSSAQMMARVNSTTAKVYSSVDSATGVNAGQKAGNTYYVNKKATLNGNTYYALTDETKTPRGWVKANDTTAVSRSAETAVTGNFNVNAQATNLYKTPWGTANQVVTNLKAHVGKKFTPAKKVTVGKTNYYFGTVNNLTGWINFNELTLNVPKPVVKPAPVAPQPIKVSNAQMVAKVKLPTSKIYTSVDQKTGVNALDKANRTYYVNKKATYNGSTYYALSDEGNNPRGWVKASDAVVSNRSAEVKVSGKYKVNSKATSLYSMPDGTMKQVVKQLKPFTGKSFTPSKKVTVNQSVYVYGTLNNIAGWLKQHEISVDRTPVITKSKAVKLIGRTAPKQVLIYKDLKTIKPVTKLIDTQVYVNETAKRNNVPYYKIADNNNKVLGWISSKFIKTAPTATISWTKSAHTVKVPTGYIYNIPSGANKQRIAKLSTVKGGTLQVIRTDKVGRTLWHKVIYNNNKIGYVSARDLFTQKITKLKAPTTLSAAVAKQMNLGKVHAGSAPKVVFSTPQSAYNVRNATAAEVTKAMNTKDKLTDPVMKYQFLDLGKSEGISAKTLNKLLVGKGALAGQGAAFAKAAQQFNINEVYLIAHAILETGHGSSRLANGLSINSMNTALTSKGTKYYNMYGAKADDNNPEIGGIKYAKAQGWDNHSKAIIGGAKYVRSAYIDHGQRTLHQMRWNPANPATHQYATDINWAAKNAAIIAGMYKTLGLDAVNYVIHEY
;
A
#
# COMPACT_ATOMS: atom_id res chain seq x y z
N MET A 1 -62.91 10.76 3.46
CA MET A 1 -62.73 12.17 3.88
C MET A 1 -61.34 12.22 4.52
N ASP A 2 -60.44 13.13 4.17
CA ASP A 2 -60.66 14.47 3.59
C ASP A 2 -60.10 14.68 2.17
N ASN A 3 -60.90 15.32 1.31
CA ASN A 3 -60.44 15.91 0.05
C ASN A 3 -60.08 17.39 0.29
N LYS A 4 -58.82 17.73 0.63
CA LYS A 4 -58.35 19.15 0.67
C LYS A 4 -56.82 19.34 0.73
N PHE A 5 -56.11 19.00 -0.35
CA PHE A 5 -54.77 19.51 -0.65
C PHE A 5 -54.56 19.61 -2.18
N TYR A 6 -55.24 20.56 -2.82
CA TYR A 6 -54.99 20.89 -4.23
C TYR A 6 -53.86 21.92 -4.36
N TYR A 7 -53.25 21.99 -5.55
CA TYR A 7 -51.89 22.51 -5.73
C TYR A 7 -51.80 24.05 -5.73
N LYS A 8 -50.95 24.62 -4.86
CA LYS A 8 -50.45 26.00 -5.04
C LYS A 8 -49.78 26.15 -6.42
N THR A 9 -50.16 27.18 -7.16
CA THR A 9 -49.53 27.55 -8.45
C THR A 9 -48.20 28.29 -8.22
N PRO A 10 -47.10 27.90 -8.88
CA PRO A 10 -45.76 28.46 -8.62
C PRO A 10 -45.51 29.85 -9.28
N ALA A 11 -46.52 30.73 -9.32
CA ALA A 11 -46.46 32.03 -9.99
C ALA A 11 -45.31 32.93 -9.48
N ALA A 12 -45.08 32.94 -8.16
CA ALA A 12 -44.04 33.76 -7.52
C ALA A 12 -42.60 33.35 -7.87
N LEU A 13 -42.37 32.12 -8.36
CA LEU A 13 -41.01 31.59 -8.52
C LEU A 13 -40.28 32.15 -9.76
N LEU A 14 -41.01 32.76 -10.70
CA LEU A 14 -40.49 33.03 -12.05
C LEU A 14 -40.32 34.52 -12.37
N MET A 15 -41.01 35.41 -11.65
CA MET A 15 -40.64 36.84 -11.57
C MET A 15 -39.22 37.05 -11.01
N MET A 16 -38.71 36.10 -10.20
CA MET A 16 -37.37 36.14 -9.61
C MET A 16 -36.20 36.08 -10.61
N LEU A 17 -36.46 35.83 -11.91
CA LEU A 17 -35.43 35.85 -12.96
C LEU A 17 -35.39 37.15 -13.80
N ALA A 18 -36.38 38.03 -13.66
CA ALA A 18 -36.43 39.30 -14.41
C ALA A 18 -35.76 40.47 -13.65
N GLY A 19 -35.63 40.38 -12.32
CA GLY A 19 -35.07 41.43 -11.45
C GLY A 19 -33.54 41.53 -11.47
N GLY A 20 -32.91 41.52 -12.65
CA GLY A 20 -31.47 41.76 -12.80
C GLY A 20 -31.14 43.24 -12.91
N THR A 21 -30.57 43.84 -11.86
CA THR A 21 -30.20 45.27 -11.87
C THR A 21 -29.16 45.57 -12.94
N THR A 22 -29.51 46.45 -13.88
CA THR A 22 -28.54 47.16 -14.71
C THR A 22 -27.65 48.03 -13.82
N VAL A 23 -26.34 47.83 -13.91
CA VAL A 23 -25.35 48.80 -13.43
C VAL A 23 -24.60 49.28 -14.67
N ALA A 24 -24.72 50.56 -14.99
CA ALA A 24 -24.23 51.11 -16.23
C ALA A 24 -22.69 51.06 -16.31
N HIS A 25 -22.17 50.97 -17.55
CA HIS A 25 -20.82 51.47 -17.80
C HIS A 25 -20.85 52.99 -17.71
N ALA A 26 -20.25 53.54 -16.66
CA ALA A 26 -19.71 54.89 -16.69
C ALA A 26 -18.26 54.77 -17.19
N ALA A 27 -18.02 55.21 -18.43
CA ALA A 27 -16.69 55.40 -18.96
C ALA A 27 -16.45 56.91 -19.03
N GLU A 28 -15.42 57.39 -18.34
CA GLU A 28 -14.99 58.78 -18.39
C GLU A 28 -13.48 58.82 -18.47
N GLN A 29 -12.95 59.59 -19.42
CA GLN A 29 -11.52 59.78 -19.65
C GLN A 29 -11.15 61.22 -19.32
N THR A 30 -10.09 61.43 -18.52
CA THR A 30 -9.41 62.72 -18.48
C THR A 30 -7.93 62.55 -18.11
N GLN A 31 -7.11 62.64 -19.15
CA GLN A 31 -5.84 63.38 -19.24
C GLN A 31 -4.85 63.46 -18.04
N VAL A 32 -3.67 62.85 -18.26
CA VAL A 32 -2.37 63.54 -18.52
C VAL A 32 -1.84 64.49 -17.41
N THR A 33 -0.88 64.07 -16.55
CA THR A 33 0.62 64.17 -16.70
C THR A 33 1.18 65.46 -16.05
N PRO A 34 2.50 65.60 -15.71
CA PRO A 34 3.47 64.72 -15.05
C PRO A 34 3.86 65.23 -13.62
N GLU A 35 4.75 64.53 -12.88
CA GLU A 35 6.08 65.07 -12.45
C GLU A 35 6.89 64.16 -11.51
N LYS A 36 8.20 64.42 -11.48
CA LYS A 36 9.27 63.90 -10.60
C LYS A 36 10.45 64.86 -10.79
N PRO A 37 11.09 65.47 -9.76
CA PRO A 37 12.20 64.78 -9.07
C PRO A 37 12.48 65.24 -7.61
N GLN A 38 13.74 65.05 -7.19
CA GLN A 38 14.37 65.27 -5.87
C GLN A 38 14.07 64.15 -4.86
N THR A 39 15.05 63.40 -4.30
CA THR A 39 16.34 63.78 -3.65
C THR A 39 16.08 64.62 -2.39
N ASP A 40 16.63 64.29 -1.22
CA ASP A 40 18.06 64.10 -0.96
C ASP A 40 18.38 62.99 0.06
N ALA A 41 19.68 62.78 0.31
CA ALA A 41 20.20 62.04 1.44
C ALA A 41 21.14 62.94 2.25
N VAL A 42 21.08 62.88 3.57
CA VAL A 42 22.20 63.21 4.46
C VAL A 42 21.99 62.52 5.82
N SER A 43 23.09 62.11 6.45
CA SER A 43 23.12 61.57 7.82
C SER A 43 23.67 62.62 8.77
N THR A 44 23.40 62.53 10.08
CA THR A 44 24.43 62.53 11.15
C THR A 44 23.85 62.47 12.57
N THR A 45 24.66 61.93 13.51
CA THR A 45 24.81 62.22 14.96
C THR A 45 23.57 62.34 15.89
N THR A 46 23.63 62.14 17.22
CA THR A 46 24.68 61.89 18.25
C THR A 46 24.25 60.65 19.08
N ALA A 47 25.09 59.77 19.66
CA ALA A 47 26.32 59.85 20.49
C ALA A 47 26.07 59.97 22.02
N LYS A 48 26.91 59.28 22.83
CA LYS A 48 27.01 59.29 24.32
C LYS A 48 25.86 58.62 25.14
N THR A 49 26.08 57.92 26.27
CA THR A 49 27.29 57.30 26.88
C THR A 49 26.95 56.13 27.85
N ALA A 50 27.95 55.30 28.17
CA ALA A 50 28.36 54.71 29.49
C ALA A 50 27.40 54.62 30.71
N ALA A 51 27.53 53.66 31.66
CA ALA A 51 28.32 52.40 31.71
C ALA A 51 28.01 51.54 32.99
N THR A 52 28.49 50.29 32.98
CA THR A 52 29.04 49.46 34.10
C THR A 52 28.22 48.99 35.34
N THR A 53 28.52 47.73 35.70
CA THR A 53 28.63 47.10 37.06
C THR A 53 27.42 46.90 38.00
N ASP A 54 27.00 45.64 38.10
CA ASP A 54 27.17 44.74 39.26
C ASP A 54 26.63 45.04 40.69
N SER A 55 25.90 44.03 41.19
CA SER A 55 26.11 43.29 42.46
C SER A 55 25.30 43.59 43.74
N THR A 56 24.69 42.49 44.25
CA THR A 56 24.39 42.15 45.67
C THR A 56 23.36 43.02 46.43
N THR A 57 22.73 42.58 47.54
CA THR A 57 22.73 41.33 48.35
C THR A 57 21.31 40.68 48.32
N THR A 58 20.80 39.69 49.09
CA THR A 58 21.16 38.72 50.19
C THR A 58 20.18 37.50 50.05
N ALA A 59 19.95 36.45 50.88
CA ALA A 59 20.47 35.89 52.15
C ALA A 59 20.09 34.38 52.29
N GLN A 60 20.75 33.69 53.24
CA GLN A 60 20.31 32.58 54.14
C GLN A 60 19.34 31.44 53.71
N GLN A 61 19.85 30.23 53.92
CA GLN A 61 19.17 28.99 54.40
C GLN A 61 19.59 28.80 55.90
N PRO A 62 19.28 27.71 56.67
CA PRO A 62 18.27 26.62 56.55
C PRO A 62 17.53 26.24 57.89
N THR A 63 16.56 25.30 57.82
CA THR A 63 16.09 24.32 58.87
C THR A 63 15.10 23.34 58.15
N ALA A 64 14.98 22.02 58.36
CA ALA A 64 14.90 21.12 59.54
C ALA A 64 13.55 21.20 60.32
N GLN A 65 12.94 20.13 60.88
CA GLN A 65 12.98 18.67 60.65
C GLN A 65 11.82 17.97 61.43
N ALA A 66 11.27 16.85 60.93
CA ALA A 66 10.48 15.80 61.62
C ALA A 66 9.00 16.02 62.08
N THR A 67 8.34 14.86 62.23
CA THR A 67 6.98 14.45 62.68
C THR A 67 6.79 14.51 64.22
N PRO A 68 5.58 14.32 64.86
CA PRO A 68 4.91 12.97 64.94
C PRO A 68 3.39 12.84 65.35
N VAL A 69 2.88 11.57 65.34
CA VAL A 69 1.90 10.90 66.27
C VAL A 69 0.37 11.27 66.22
N LYS A 70 -0.50 10.38 65.67
CA LYS A 70 -1.47 9.37 66.25
C LYS A 70 -2.91 9.93 66.47
N THR A 71 -4.02 9.17 66.64
CA THR A 71 -4.37 7.78 67.10
C THR A 71 -5.64 7.31 66.31
N GLN A 72 -5.78 6.09 65.73
CA GLN A 72 -6.15 4.75 66.28
C GLN A 72 -7.55 4.65 66.99
N THR A 73 -8.29 3.52 66.99
CA THR A 73 -8.01 2.11 66.54
C THR A 73 -9.09 1.62 65.52
N ALA A 74 -9.61 0.39 65.33
CA ALA A 74 -9.54 -0.99 65.89
C ALA A 74 -9.94 -2.00 64.74
N THR A 75 -9.33 -3.18 64.49
CA THR A 75 -9.43 -4.54 65.11
C THR A 75 -10.81 -5.22 65.00
N VAL A 76 -11.01 -6.49 64.60
CA VAL A 76 -10.17 -7.74 64.46
C VAL A 76 -10.74 -8.60 63.28
N ASP A 77 -10.15 -9.61 62.59
CA ASP A 77 -9.00 -10.57 62.72
C ASP A 77 -9.20 -11.76 63.70
N VAL A 78 -8.78 -13.04 63.51
CA VAL A 78 -7.86 -13.74 62.58
C VAL A 78 -8.29 -15.24 62.42
N LYS A 79 -8.06 -15.93 61.26
CA LYS A 79 -7.47 -17.32 61.16
C LYS A 79 -7.57 -18.11 59.81
N SER A 80 -6.42 -18.72 59.51
CA SER A 80 -6.03 -19.93 58.73
C SER A 80 -6.99 -21.06 58.25
N GLN A 81 -6.65 -21.57 57.04
CA GLN A 81 -6.50 -23.00 56.61
C GLN A 81 -7.69 -23.94 56.25
N TYR A 82 -7.34 -24.97 55.45
CA TYR A 82 -8.08 -26.14 54.91
C TYR A 82 -9.34 -25.85 54.03
N SER A 83 -9.55 -26.34 52.79
CA SER A 83 -9.06 -27.45 51.92
C SER A 83 -9.92 -28.72 51.85
N LEU A 84 -9.86 -29.40 50.68
CA LEU A 84 -10.59 -30.61 50.25
C LEU A 84 -12.05 -30.34 49.79
N SER A 85 -12.65 -30.98 48.78
CA SER A 85 -12.30 -31.93 47.70
C SER A 85 -13.63 -32.15 46.91
N GLN A 86 -13.80 -32.87 45.80
CA GLN A 86 -13.12 -34.00 45.16
C GLN A 86 -13.07 -33.75 43.62
N ALA A 87 -11.94 -34.02 42.93
CA ALA A 87 -11.55 -35.27 42.24
C ALA A 87 -12.29 -35.53 40.90
N SER A 88 -11.70 -36.14 39.86
CA SER A 88 -10.47 -36.94 39.77
C SER A 88 -9.54 -36.45 38.61
N LYS A 89 -8.19 -36.50 38.68
CA LYS A 89 -7.24 -37.65 38.84
C LYS A 89 -7.30 -38.64 37.65
N THR A 90 -6.21 -39.12 37.02
CA THR A 90 -4.72 -39.10 37.25
C THR A 90 -4.05 -39.23 35.84
N ALA A 91 -3.06 -38.43 35.40
CA ALA A 91 -1.59 -38.48 35.62
C ALA A 91 -0.89 -39.81 35.16
N THR A 92 0.44 -39.92 34.92
CA THR A 92 1.60 -39.15 35.40
C THR A 92 2.86 -39.36 34.53
N ALA A 93 3.83 -38.43 34.56
CA ALA A 93 5.30 -38.62 34.36
C ALA A 93 5.80 -39.17 32.99
N THR A 94 6.98 -38.85 32.44
CA THR A 94 8.09 -37.90 32.71
C THR A 94 8.82 -37.66 31.34
N THR A 95 9.98 -37.00 31.13
CA THR A 95 11.13 -36.53 31.95
C THR A 95 11.82 -35.34 31.24
N ALA A 96 12.83 -34.73 31.87
CA ALA A 96 13.89 -33.94 31.21
C ALA A 96 15.26 -34.42 31.73
N PRO A 97 16.38 -34.28 30.98
CA PRO A 97 17.13 -33.01 31.03
C PRO A 97 17.93 -32.61 29.75
N ALA A 98 18.41 -31.35 29.72
CA ALA A 98 19.78 -30.83 29.42
C ALA A 98 20.67 -31.48 28.29
N VAL A 99 21.63 -30.81 27.60
CA VAL A 99 22.16 -29.41 27.55
C VAL A 99 23.12 -29.22 26.34
N GLU A 100 23.33 -27.98 25.87
CA GLU A 100 24.46 -27.42 25.04
C GLU A 100 24.98 -28.14 23.74
N LYS A 101 25.07 -27.48 22.57
CA LYS A 101 26.00 -26.46 22.00
C LYS A 101 27.41 -26.92 21.54
N SER A 102 27.68 -26.71 20.24
CA SER A 102 28.90 -26.08 19.65
C SER A 102 30.21 -26.90 19.53
N VAL A 103 31.22 -26.62 18.68
CA VAL A 103 31.43 -25.79 17.44
C VAL A 103 32.80 -26.18 16.77
N THR A 104 33.02 -25.87 15.47
CA THR A 104 34.29 -26.03 14.67
C THR A 104 34.81 -27.46 14.42
N ALA A 105 35.36 -27.89 13.26
CA ALA A 105 36.39 -27.39 12.31
C ALA A 105 37.85 -27.72 12.77
N GLN A 106 38.88 -27.93 11.91
CA GLN A 106 39.11 -27.50 10.50
C GLN A 106 40.31 -28.26 9.83
N ASN A 107 40.46 -28.16 8.50
CA ASN A 107 41.68 -28.44 7.67
C ASN A 107 42.07 -29.94 7.47
N THR A 108 42.89 -30.35 6.49
CA THR A 108 43.87 -29.65 5.60
C THR A 108 43.69 -29.88 4.07
N VAL A 109 44.43 -29.11 3.28
CA VAL A 109 44.50 -29.10 1.80
C VAL A 109 45.66 -30.00 1.28
N PRO A 110 45.78 -30.25 -0.04
CA PRO A 110 46.71 -29.44 -0.86
C PRO A 110 46.15 -28.95 -2.22
N ASN A 111 46.92 -28.08 -2.86
CA ASN A 111 46.54 -27.20 -3.98
C ASN A 111 47.34 -27.51 -5.26
N THR A 112 46.73 -27.37 -6.44
CA THR A 112 47.44 -27.12 -7.71
C THR A 112 46.61 -26.27 -8.68
N THR A 113 47.31 -25.62 -9.61
CA THR A 113 46.84 -24.51 -10.46
C THR A 113 46.81 -24.89 -11.93
N ALA A 114 45.85 -24.39 -12.73
CA ALA A 114 46.01 -24.08 -14.16
C ALA A 114 44.80 -23.28 -14.71
N THR A 115 44.95 -22.68 -15.89
CA THR A 115 43.95 -21.85 -16.59
C THR A 115 43.79 -22.28 -18.06
N ASN A 116 42.85 -21.64 -18.77
CA ASN A 116 42.63 -21.64 -20.23
C ASN A 116 41.84 -22.84 -20.81
N THR A 117 41.22 -22.79 -22.01
CA THR A 117 40.57 -21.73 -22.83
C THR A 117 39.84 -22.45 -23.99
N ALA A 118 38.99 -21.73 -24.74
CA ALA A 118 38.43 -22.07 -26.05
C ALA A 118 37.15 -22.93 -26.09
N ALA A 119 36.53 -22.92 -27.26
CA ALA A 119 35.22 -23.48 -27.58
C ALA A 119 35.27 -24.16 -28.97
N GLN A 120 34.08 -24.55 -29.47
CA GLN A 120 33.69 -25.10 -30.79
C GLN A 120 33.18 -26.55 -30.67
N THR A 121 31.92 -26.90 -31.00
CA THR A 121 31.06 -26.69 -32.19
C THR A 121 31.40 -27.55 -33.40
N TYR A 122 30.58 -28.59 -33.61
CA TYR A 122 30.21 -29.15 -34.93
C TYR A 122 28.71 -29.54 -34.83
N THR A 123 27.76 -29.36 -35.75
CA THR A 123 27.60 -29.03 -37.21
C THR A 123 26.74 -30.15 -37.85
N ALA A 124 25.90 -29.82 -38.85
CA ALA A 124 24.84 -30.71 -39.38
C ALA A 124 24.85 -30.88 -40.92
N PRO A 125 24.07 -31.84 -41.48
CA PRO A 125 23.74 -31.98 -42.91
C PRO A 125 22.22 -32.02 -43.23
N GLN A 126 21.73 -32.32 -44.45
CA GLN A 126 21.89 -31.58 -45.73
C GLN A 126 20.69 -31.77 -46.73
N THR A 127 19.65 -30.93 -46.64
CA THR A 127 19.06 -30.21 -47.82
C THR A 127 18.40 -30.94 -49.03
N LYS A 128 17.84 -30.13 -49.97
CA LYS A 128 17.25 -30.42 -51.30
C LYS A 128 15.81 -30.98 -51.27
N SER A 129 14.90 -30.70 -52.23
CA SER A 129 14.81 -29.76 -53.38
C SER A 129 13.35 -29.85 -53.92
N VAL A 130 12.69 -28.92 -54.62
CA VAL A 130 12.82 -27.49 -55.05
C VAL A 130 11.38 -26.89 -55.01
N THR A 131 10.85 -25.82 -55.62
CA THR A 131 11.16 -24.77 -56.64
C THR A 131 10.17 -23.58 -56.34
N ALA A 132 10.05 -22.40 -56.97
CA ALA A 132 10.68 -21.70 -58.12
C ALA A 132 10.67 -20.15 -57.87
N ALA A 133 10.25 -19.34 -58.85
CA ALA A 133 10.14 -17.86 -58.84
C ALA A 133 9.06 -17.42 -59.90
N PRO A 134 8.75 -16.13 -60.23
CA PRO A 134 9.47 -14.83 -60.00
C PRO A 134 8.80 -13.89 -58.94
N VAL A 135 9.50 -13.02 -58.19
CA VAL A 135 10.15 -11.71 -58.55
C VAL A 135 9.10 -10.64 -58.89
N THR A 136 8.98 -9.50 -58.19
CA THR A 136 10.01 -8.43 -58.03
C THR A 136 10.38 -7.98 -56.60
N LYS A 137 11.47 -7.19 -56.54
CA LYS A 137 12.27 -6.67 -55.40
C LYS A 137 12.89 -5.33 -55.91
N PRO A 138 13.83 -4.63 -55.22
CA PRO A 138 13.95 -4.22 -53.82
C PRO A 138 13.51 -2.73 -53.66
N THR A 139 14.10 -1.77 -52.91
CA THR A 139 15.52 -1.32 -52.85
C THR A 139 15.84 -0.55 -51.55
N THR A 140 16.78 -1.08 -50.77
CA THR A 140 17.98 -0.42 -50.16
C THR A 140 17.85 1.06 -49.71
N ALA A 141 17.99 1.49 -48.44
CA ALA A 141 18.81 1.10 -47.28
C ALA A 141 20.31 1.50 -47.34
N THR A 142 20.72 2.51 -46.56
CA THR A 142 22.15 2.81 -46.33
C THR A 142 22.38 3.27 -44.89
N VAL A 143 23.55 2.94 -44.33
CA VAL A 143 23.96 3.24 -42.95
C VAL A 143 25.24 4.05 -42.99
N ALA A 144 25.35 5.09 -42.15
CA ALA A 144 26.62 5.72 -41.80
C ALA A 144 26.60 6.22 -40.35
N THR A 145 27.71 6.03 -39.66
CA THR A 145 27.92 6.42 -38.25
C THR A 145 28.52 7.81 -38.13
N GLN A 146 28.23 8.53 -37.03
CA GLN A 146 29.25 8.89 -36.03
C GLN A 146 28.65 9.60 -34.80
N SER A 147 29.43 9.71 -33.73
CA SER A 147 28.99 10.21 -32.41
C SER A 147 29.23 11.70 -32.24
N ASN A 148 28.31 12.40 -31.57
CA ASN A 148 28.66 13.59 -30.79
C ASN A 148 27.65 13.89 -29.68
N VAL A 149 28.10 14.57 -28.62
CA VAL A 149 27.32 14.80 -27.39
C VAL A 149 26.75 16.20 -27.34
N GLN A 150 25.42 16.34 -27.22
CA GLN A 150 24.82 17.58 -26.71
C GLN A 150 23.49 17.34 -25.98
N THR A 151 23.27 18.10 -24.91
CA THR A 151 22.09 18.00 -24.03
C THR A 151 21.05 19.06 -24.39
N VAL A 152 19.85 18.66 -24.81
CA VAL A 152 18.72 19.58 -25.03
C VAL A 152 17.42 18.98 -24.47
N ALA A 153 16.54 19.83 -23.93
CA ALA A 153 15.28 19.41 -23.31
C ALA A 153 14.21 18.98 -24.34
N PRO A 154 13.27 18.09 -24.00
CA PRO A 154 12.20 17.67 -24.90
C PRO A 154 11.25 18.84 -25.20
N LYS A 155 11.18 19.25 -26.47
CA LYS A 155 10.16 20.19 -26.98
C LYS A 155 8.82 19.46 -27.17
N SER A 156 7.73 20.18 -26.93
CA SER A 156 6.37 19.72 -27.22
C SER A 156 6.12 19.60 -28.73
N ILE A 157 5.62 18.44 -29.18
CA ILE A 157 5.07 18.28 -30.54
C ILE A 157 3.58 18.64 -30.50
N SER A 158 3.20 19.66 -31.27
CA SER A 158 1.80 20.03 -31.49
C SER A 158 1.28 19.32 -32.73
N LEU A 159 0.40 18.34 -32.56
CA LEU A 159 -0.34 17.74 -33.68
C LEU A 159 -1.51 18.64 -34.10
N ARG A 160 -1.26 19.52 -35.08
CA ARG A 160 -2.31 20.01 -35.97
C ARG A 160 -2.45 19.02 -37.13
N GLY A 161 -3.52 18.25 -37.14
CA GLY A 161 -4.02 17.54 -38.32
C GLY A 161 -5.40 18.10 -38.66
N SER A 162 -5.65 18.40 -39.94
CA SER A 162 -6.94 18.92 -40.41
C SER A 162 -8.03 17.86 -40.30
N ILE A 163 -9.25 18.30 -40.01
CA ILE A 163 -10.47 17.49 -40.15
C ILE A 163 -11.06 17.79 -41.52
N ASP A 164 -11.26 16.75 -42.33
CA ASP A 164 -12.09 16.79 -43.54
C ASP A 164 -13.50 16.31 -43.16
N GLU A 165 -14.52 17.15 -43.38
CA GLU A 165 -15.90 16.88 -42.96
C GLU A 165 -16.70 16.04 -44.00
N SER A 166 -16.09 15.63 -45.11
CA SER A 166 -16.80 15.12 -46.30
C SER A 166 -17.11 13.61 -46.36
N ASN A 167 -16.76 12.81 -45.35
CA ASN A 167 -16.84 11.33 -45.44
C ASN A 167 -17.65 10.64 -44.32
N VAL A 168 -18.98 10.84 -44.34
CA VAL A 168 -19.92 10.07 -43.49
C VAL A 168 -20.11 8.64 -44.04
N ARG A 169 -19.15 7.75 -43.78
CA ARG A 169 -19.35 6.31 -43.97
C ARG A 169 -20.26 5.77 -42.86
N THR A 170 -21.44 5.28 -43.25
CA THR A 170 -22.41 4.62 -42.36
C THR A 170 -21.82 3.33 -41.77
N LEU A 171 -21.29 3.42 -40.54
CA LEU A 171 -20.83 2.27 -39.78
C LEU A 171 -22.02 1.38 -39.40
N THR A 172 -22.08 0.18 -39.98
CA THR A 172 -23.08 -0.83 -39.64
C THR A 172 -22.95 -1.25 -38.18
N ALA A 173 -24.09 -1.44 -37.51
CA ALA A 173 -24.12 -1.72 -36.09
C ALA A 173 -23.50 -3.10 -35.78
N LYS A 174 -22.34 -3.13 -35.11
CA LYS A 174 -21.72 -4.38 -34.63
C LYS A 174 -22.68 -5.09 -33.65
N SER A 175 -23.04 -6.34 -33.96
CA SER A 175 -23.64 -7.25 -32.98
C SER A 175 -22.75 -7.36 -31.73
N PRO A 176 -23.30 -7.50 -30.50
CA PRO A 176 -22.51 -7.67 -29.29
C PRO A 176 -21.55 -8.87 -29.31
N ALA A 177 -21.81 -9.86 -30.18
CA ALA A 177 -20.87 -10.95 -30.47
C ALA A 177 -19.51 -10.43 -31.02
N ASN A 178 -19.54 -9.39 -31.86
CA ASN A 178 -18.40 -8.92 -32.67
C ASN A 178 -17.68 -7.70 -32.06
N MET A 179 -18.08 -7.23 -30.88
CA MET A 179 -17.37 -6.20 -30.12
C MET A 179 -16.09 -6.75 -29.49
N SER A 180 -15.01 -5.98 -29.43
CA SER A 180 -13.87 -6.26 -28.53
C SER A 180 -14.31 -6.28 -27.06
N VAL A 181 -13.49 -6.85 -26.18
CA VAL A 181 -13.76 -6.87 -24.73
C VAL A 181 -13.90 -5.45 -24.17
N ASN A 182 -13.02 -4.53 -24.56
CA ASN A 182 -13.10 -3.13 -24.13
C ASN A 182 -14.33 -2.38 -24.66
N GLU A 183 -14.75 -2.61 -25.92
CA GLU A 183 -16.03 -2.09 -26.44
C GLU A 183 -17.23 -2.66 -25.65
N TYR A 184 -17.21 -3.98 -25.39
CA TYR A 184 -18.30 -4.68 -24.71
C TYR A 184 -18.44 -4.29 -23.23
N ILE A 185 -17.33 -3.99 -22.54
CA ILE A 185 -17.34 -3.40 -21.18
C ILE A 185 -18.03 -2.03 -21.17
N LYS A 186 -17.72 -1.19 -22.16
CA LYS A 186 -18.30 0.17 -22.30
C LYS A 186 -19.78 0.11 -22.64
N TYR A 187 -20.16 -0.75 -23.59
CA TYR A 187 -21.54 -0.96 -24.03
C TYR A 187 -22.45 -1.42 -22.88
N ASN A 188 -22.03 -2.43 -22.12
CA ASN A 188 -22.82 -2.94 -20.99
C ASN A 188 -22.73 -2.07 -19.72
N ASN A 189 -21.83 -1.07 -19.67
CA ASN A 189 -21.66 -0.16 -18.54
C ASN A 189 -21.45 -0.93 -17.20
N TYR A 190 -20.55 -1.93 -17.18
CA TYR A 190 -20.35 -2.74 -15.98
C TYR A 190 -19.96 -1.89 -14.77
N GLN A 191 -20.67 -2.09 -13.66
CA GLN A 191 -20.30 -1.51 -12.37
C GLN A 191 -19.19 -2.37 -11.74
N VAL A 192 -18.33 -1.73 -10.96
CA VAL A 192 -17.26 -2.42 -10.21
C VAL A 192 -17.79 -2.74 -8.81
N PRO A 193 -17.58 -3.95 -8.28
CA PRO A 193 -18.03 -4.31 -6.93
C PRO A 193 -17.33 -3.47 -5.85
N GLN A 194 -17.90 -3.47 -4.64
CA GLN A 194 -17.18 -2.94 -3.49
C GLN A 194 -15.96 -3.82 -3.18
N TYR A 195 -14.84 -3.21 -2.82
CA TYR A 195 -13.63 -3.96 -2.48
C TYR A 195 -13.80 -4.53 -1.08
N GLU A 196 -13.64 -5.84 -0.93
CA GLU A 196 -13.66 -6.53 0.35
C GLU A 196 -12.24 -6.61 0.94
N THR A 197 -12.12 -6.77 2.26
CA THR A 197 -10.82 -6.94 2.93
C THR A 197 -10.86 -8.17 3.83
N ARG A 198 -10.13 -9.22 3.44
CA ARG A 198 -9.99 -10.48 4.17
C ARG A 198 -8.52 -10.82 4.36
N TYR A 199 -7.79 -9.93 5.05
CA TYR A 199 -6.36 -10.11 5.30
C TYR A 199 -6.07 -11.41 6.06
N PHE A 200 -5.16 -12.24 5.53
CA PHE A 200 -4.71 -13.45 6.20
C PHE A 200 -4.04 -13.10 7.54
N GLN A 201 -4.48 -13.73 8.63
CA GLN A 201 -4.05 -13.36 10.00
C GLN A 201 -2.53 -13.45 10.22
N ASN A 202 -1.85 -14.38 9.54
CA ASN A 202 -0.41 -14.62 9.65
C ASN A 202 0.40 -14.01 8.49
N ALA A 203 -0.15 -13.03 7.75
CA ALA A 203 0.55 -12.40 6.64
C ALA A 203 1.83 -11.66 7.11
N PRO A 204 3.00 -11.92 6.49
CA PRO A 204 4.26 -11.34 6.92
C PRO A 204 4.33 -9.84 6.57
N GLN A 205 4.52 -9.01 7.59
CA GLN A 205 4.66 -7.55 7.42
C GLN A 205 6.09 -7.14 7.01
N ILE A 206 6.58 -7.69 5.89
CA ILE A 206 7.91 -7.42 5.32
C ILE A 206 7.84 -6.21 4.38
N ALA A 207 8.75 -5.25 4.55
CA ALA A 207 8.81 -4.07 3.69
C ALA A 207 9.29 -4.40 2.27
N TYR A 208 8.79 -3.68 1.26
CA TYR A 208 9.45 -3.59 -0.04
C TYR A 208 10.88 -3.03 0.11
N ARG A 209 11.73 -3.22 -0.90
CA ARG A 209 13.15 -2.83 -0.87
C ARG A 209 13.40 -1.33 -0.65
N ASN A 210 12.41 -0.50 -0.94
CA ASN A 210 12.46 0.95 -0.74
C ASN A 210 11.87 1.41 0.61
N GLY A 211 11.21 0.51 1.35
CA GLY A 211 10.48 0.79 2.59
C GLY A 211 9.06 0.23 2.57
N VAL A 212 8.35 0.43 3.69
CA VAL A 212 6.93 0.07 3.81
C VAL A 212 6.08 1.13 3.10
N ALA A 213 5.02 0.71 2.40
CA ALA A 213 4.20 1.54 1.50
C ALA A 213 5.03 2.20 0.38
N LYS A 214 5.94 1.42 -0.23
CA LYS A 214 6.86 1.81 -1.33
C LYS A 214 6.97 0.76 -2.46
N PRO A 215 5.85 0.23 -3.01
CA PRO A 215 5.92 -0.57 -4.23
C PRO A 215 6.42 0.28 -5.41
N GLU A 216 6.98 -0.39 -6.42
CA GLU A 216 7.47 0.19 -7.68
C GLU A 216 6.44 0.03 -8.81
N GLY A 217 5.59 -1.00 -8.74
CA GLY A 217 4.57 -1.34 -9.73
C GLY A 217 3.59 -2.38 -9.22
N ILE A 218 2.75 -2.87 -10.14
CA ILE A 218 1.74 -3.91 -9.91
C ILE A 218 1.87 -4.98 -11.00
N VAL A 219 2.02 -6.23 -10.60
CA VAL A 219 1.91 -7.42 -11.45
C VAL A 219 0.45 -7.87 -11.44
N ALA A 220 -0.16 -7.90 -12.63
CA ALA A 220 -1.37 -8.66 -12.87
C ALA A 220 -1.00 -10.11 -13.18
N HIS A 221 -1.68 -11.03 -12.51
CA HIS A 221 -1.56 -12.48 -12.64
C HIS A 221 -2.88 -13.09 -13.09
N GLU A 222 -2.86 -14.39 -13.39
CA GLU A 222 -4.06 -15.22 -13.28
C GLU A 222 -3.69 -16.56 -12.65
N THR A 223 -4.65 -17.10 -11.91
CA THR A 223 -4.50 -18.24 -10.97
C THR A 223 -3.94 -19.54 -11.55
N ALA A 224 -3.82 -19.65 -12.88
CA ALA A 224 -3.52 -20.86 -13.65
C ALA A 224 -4.48 -22.04 -13.37
N ASN A 225 -5.61 -21.77 -12.71
CA ASN A 225 -6.47 -22.77 -12.07
C ASN A 225 -7.94 -22.73 -12.59
N PRO A 226 -8.18 -23.16 -13.85
CA PRO A 226 -9.47 -23.05 -14.55
C PRO A 226 -10.76 -23.51 -13.85
N ASN A 227 -10.77 -24.36 -12.81
CA ASN A 227 -12.00 -24.59 -12.04
C ASN A 227 -11.83 -24.34 -10.53
N SER A 228 -10.98 -23.38 -10.17
CA SER A 228 -11.04 -22.76 -8.86
C SER A 228 -12.22 -21.79 -8.74
N THR A 229 -12.38 -21.23 -7.55
CA THR A 229 -13.22 -20.06 -7.27
C THR A 229 -12.41 -19.09 -6.42
N ILE A 230 -12.84 -17.83 -6.30
CA ILE A 230 -12.12 -16.86 -5.47
C ILE A 230 -11.98 -17.34 -4.01
N GLU A 231 -13.03 -17.95 -3.46
CA GLU A 231 -13.01 -18.59 -2.14
C GLU A 231 -12.06 -19.80 -2.07
N GLY A 232 -11.97 -20.57 -3.16
CA GLY A 232 -11.05 -21.70 -3.28
C GLY A 232 -9.58 -21.27 -3.22
N GLU A 233 -9.23 -20.24 -3.98
CA GLU A 233 -7.89 -19.66 -3.99
C GLU A 233 -7.52 -18.98 -2.66
N ILE A 234 -8.40 -18.13 -2.13
CA ILE A 234 -8.22 -17.47 -0.82
C ILE A 234 -8.00 -18.54 0.27
N SER A 235 -8.82 -19.60 0.27
CA SER A 235 -8.68 -20.72 1.21
C SER A 235 -7.39 -21.51 1.02
N TYR A 236 -6.97 -21.77 -0.23
CA TYR A 236 -5.72 -22.46 -0.54
C TYR A 236 -4.50 -21.64 -0.09
N MET A 237 -4.48 -20.36 -0.43
CA MET A 237 -3.37 -19.46 -0.19
C MET A 237 -3.25 -19.10 1.29
N SER A 238 -4.36 -18.96 2.02
CA SER A 238 -4.35 -18.81 3.49
C SER A 238 -3.66 -19.99 4.20
N ARG A 239 -3.79 -21.22 3.67
CA ARG A 239 -3.12 -22.42 4.20
C ARG A 239 -1.66 -22.57 3.76
N ASN A 240 -1.27 -21.92 2.67
CA ASN A 240 0.07 -22.02 2.05
C ASN A 240 0.88 -20.73 2.13
N ILE A 241 0.47 -19.79 3.01
CA ILE A 241 0.95 -18.41 3.04
C ILE A 241 2.48 -18.27 3.18
N ASN A 242 3.15 -19.23 3.84
CA ASN A 242 4.60 -19.27 4.00
C ASN A 242 5.37 -19.57 2.70
N ASN A 243 4.69 -20.08 1.67
CA ASN A 243 5.27 -20.47 0.39
C ASN A 243 4.97 -19.41 -0.69
N ALA A 244 3.70 -19.01 -0.80
CA ALA A 244 3.23 -18.02 -1.76
C ALA A 244 1.99 -17.29 -1.22
N PHE A 245 1.89 -15.98 -1.47
CA PHE A 245 0.63 -15.26 -1.36
C PHE A 245 0.58 -13.99 -2.21
N VAL A 246 -0.62 -13.53 -2.55
CA VAL A 246 -0.89 -12.26 -3.25
C VAL A 246 -1.68 -11.28 -2.38
N HIS A 247 -1.77 -10.02 -2.82
CA HIS A 247 -2.40 -8.96 -2.05
C HIS A 247 -3.92 -8.89 -2.28
N ALA A 248 -4.40 -9.30 -3.45
CA ALA A 248 -5.82 -9.39 -3.76
C ALA A 248 -6.12 -10.43 -4.85
N PHE A 249 -7.35 -10.92 -4.83
CA PHE A 249 -7.97 -11.71 -5.90
C PHE A 249 -9.13 -10.94 -6.53
N VAL A 250 -9.41 -11.24 -7.81
CA VAL A 250 -10.50 -10.64 -8.58
C VAL A 250 -11.22 -11.70 -9.42
N ASP A 251 -12.56 -11.65 -9.43
CA ASP A 251 -13.41 -12.39 -10.36
C ASP A 251 -14.46 -11.47 -11.02
N ASP A 252 -15.49 -12.02 -11.66
CA ASP A 252 -16.54 -11.25 -12.35
C ASP A 252 -17.50 -10.49 -11.40
N ASN A 253 -17.54 -10.85 -10.12
CA ASN A 253 -18.45 -10.28 -9.11
C ASN A 253 -17.71 -9.67 -7.91
N ASN A 254 -16.45 -10.02 -7.67
CA ASN A 254 -15.72 -9.75 -6.43
C ASN A 254 -14.33 -9.13 -6.67
N ILE A 255 -13.89 -8.29 -5.72
CA ILE A 255 -12.51 -7.82 -5.55
C ILE A 255 -12.20 -7.95 -4.06
N ILE A 256 -11.25 -8.81 -3.68
CA ILE A 256 -11.00 -9.16 -2.27
C ILE A 256 -9.51 -9.00 -1.95
N GLU A 257 -9.17 -8.05 -1.08
CA GLU A 257 -7.79 -7.90 -0.58
C GLU A 257 -7.45 -8.94 0.49
N THR A 258 -6.47 -9.79 0.23
CA THR A 258 -5.97 -10.86 1.10
C THR A 258 -4.70 -10.51 1.86
N ALA A 259 -3.99 -9.44 1.48
CA ALA A 259 -2.90 -8.89 2.27
C ALA A 259 -2.72 -7.39 2.07
N ASN A 260 -2.22 -6.71 3.10
CA ASN A 260 -2.02 -5.27 3.10
C ASN A 260 -0.90 -4.88 2.11
N THR A 261 -1.26 -4.12 1.07
CA THR A 261 -0.36 -3.64 -0.01
C THR A 261 0.78 -2.73 0.46
N ASP A 262 0.84 -2.34 1.74
CA ASP A 262 2.00 -1.65 2.31
C ASP A 262 3.26 -2.54 2.37
N TYR A 263 3.07 -3.85 2.38
CA TYR A 263 4.10 -4.87 2.59
C TYR A 263 4.18 -5.80 1.37
N LEU A 264 5.33 -6.43 1.15
CA LEU A 264 5.49 -7.35 0.04
C LEU A 264 4.66 -8.63 0.22
N SER A 265 4.36 -9.27 -0.91
CA SER A 265 3.84 -10.64 -0.96
C SER A 265 4.77 -11.55 -1.75
N TRP A 266 4.43 -12.84 -1.81
CA TRP A 266 5.17 -13.86 -2.55
C TRP A 266 4.35 -14.37 -3.74
N GLY A 267 4.29 -13.58 -4.81
CA GLY A 267 3.50 -13.90 -6.02
C GLY A 267 4.28 -13.91 -7.34
N ALA A 268 5.35 -13.12 -7.47
CA ALA A 268 6.04 -12.88 -8.74
C ALA A 268 7.57 -13.19 -8.68
N GLY A 269 7.97 -14.18 -7.90
CA GLY A 269 9.38 -14.57 -7.77
C GLY A 269 10.26 -13.60 -6.98
N GLY A 270 11.47 -14.06 -6.62
CA GLY A 270 12.34 -13.39 -5.64
C GLY A 270 12.79 -11.96 -6.00
N VAL A 271 12.78 -11.59 -7.28
CA VAL A 271 13.22 -10.26 -7.77
C VAL A 271 12.07 -9.25 -7.82
N SER A 272 10.85 -9.69 -8.08
CA SER A 272 9.65 -8.83 -8.20
C SER A 272 8.92 -8.66 -6.86
N ASN A 273 8.85 -9.70 -6.04
CA ASN A 273 8.25 -9.66 -4.70
C ASN A 273 8.68 -8.43 -3.87
N PRO A 274 9.98 -8.10 -3.70
CA PRO A 274 10.40 -6.92 -2.94
C PRO A 274 10.19 -5.57 -3.66
N ARG A 275 9.48 -5.56 -4.80
CA ARG A 275 9.16 -4.38 -5.60
C ARG A 275 7.65 -4.15 -5.75
N ASN A 276 6.88 -5.19 -6.05
CA ASN A 276 5.58 -5.03 -6.70
C ASN A 276 4.40 -5.55 -5.88
N ILE A 277 3.24 -4.94 -6.09
CA ILE A 277 1.95 -5.53 -5.69
C ILE A 277 1.63 -6.65 -6.67
N ASN A 278 1.27 -7.83 -6.17
CA ASN A 278 0.81 -8.97 -6.95
C ASN A 278 -0.72 -9.12 -6.78
N VAL A 279 -1.46 -9.27 -7.89
CA VAL A 279 -2.93 -9.35 -7.95
C VAL A 279 -3.39 -10.48 -8.88
N GLU A 280 -4.24 -11.38 -8.39
CA GLU A 280 -4.68 -12.59 -9.10
C GLU A 280 -6.05 -12.43 -9.77
N LEU A 281 -6.12 -12.76 -11.06
CA LEU A 281 -7.37 -12.95 -11.78
C LEU A 281 -7.82 -14.41 -11.72
N VAL A 282 -9.01 -14.65 -11.17
CA VAL A 282 -9.65 -15.98 -11.20
C VAL A 282 -10.23 -16.22 -12.58
N ARG A 283 -9.99 -17.40 -13.16
CA ARG A 283 -10.55 -17.76 -14.48
C ARG A 283 -12.07 -17.89 -14.42
N VAL A 284 -12.78 -17.21 -15.32
CA VAL A 284 -14.24 -17.18 -15.43
C VAL A 284 -14.69 -17.31 -16.89
N TYR A 285 -15.75 -18.06 -17.14
CA TYR A 285 -16.12 -18.48 -18.50
C TYR A 285 -17.25 -17.66 -19.12
N GLY A 286 -17.10 -17.38 -20.42
CA GLY A 286 -18.07 -16.63 -21.23
C GLY A 286 -17.76 -15.13 -21.29
N LYS A 287 -18.07 -14.52 -22.44
CA LYS A 287 -17.68 -13.14 -22.78
C LYS A 287 -18.12 -12.11 -21.73
N ASP A 288 -19.33 -12.24 -21.18
CA ASP A 288 -19.86 -11.39 -20.09
C ASP A 288 -19.00 -11.47 -18.82
N ARG A 289 -18.77 -12.68 -18.30
CA ARG A 289 -18.00 -12.88 -17.06
C ARG A 289 -16.55 -12.48 -17.21
N PHE A 290 -15.90 -12.86 -18.32
CA PHE A 290 -14.54 -12.40 -18.63
C PHE A 290 -14.45 -10.86 -18.71
N SER A 291 -15.39 -10.21 -19.40
CA SER A 291 -15.42 -8.75 -19.50
C SER A 291 -15.59 -8.07 -18.14
N LYS A 292 -16.43 -8.62 -17.27
CA LYS A 292 -16.61 -8.14 -15.89
C LYS A 292 -15.34 -8.31 -15.06
N SER A 293 -14.69 -9.47 -15.09
CA SER A 293 -13.49 -9.72 -14.29
C SER A 293 -12.31 -8.86 -14.73
N VAL A 294 -12.13 -8.65 -16.05
CA VAL A 294 -11.18 -7.69 -16.63
C VAL A 294 -11.52 -6.24 -16.22
N ASN A 295 -12.79 -5.85 -16.27
CA ASN A 295 -13.27 -4.55 -15.81
C ASN A 295 -12.96 -4.31 -14.31
N ASN A 296 -13.09 -5.34 -13.48
CA ASN A 296 -12.83 -5.29 -12.05
C ASN A 296 -11.31 -5.20 -11.76
N LEU A 297 -10.50 -6.02 -12.43
CA LEU A 297 -9.05 -6.06 -12.27
C LEU A 297 -8.39 -4.73 -12.67
N ALA A 298 -8.78 -4.18 -13.82
CA ALA A 298 -8.27 -2.90 -14.30
C ALA A 298 -8.66 -1.73 -13.36
N ASP A 299 -9.78 -1.85 -12.64
CA ASP A 299 -10.22 -0.86 -11.67
C ASP A 299 -9.40 -0.87 -10.38
N TYR A 300 -9.07 -2.08 -9.90
CA TYR A 300 -8.24 -2.29 -8.73
C TYR A 300 -6.78 -1.84 -8.95
N LEU A 301 -6.20 -2.17 -10.11
CA LEU A 301 -4.88 -1.67 -10.53
C LEU A 301 -4.86 -0.14 -10.58
N ALA A 302 -5.81 0.48 -11.29
CA ALA A 302 -5.90 1.93 -11.41
C ALA A 302 -6.08 2.64 -10.05
N THR A 303 -6.82 2.03 -9.11
CA THR A 303 -6.92 2.55 -7.74
C THR A 303 -5.60 2.44 -6.97
N ASN A 304 -4.86 1.32 -7.09
CA ASN A 304 -3.60 1.13 -6.38
C ASN A 304 -2.47 2.01 -6.91
N LEU A 305 -2.39 2.26 -8.22
CA LEU A 305 -1.43 3.21 -8.80
C LEU A 305 -1.67 4.64 -8.25
N LEU A 306 -2.92 5.11 -8.24
CA LEU A 306 -3.31 6.39 -7.63
C LEU A 306 -3.05 6.45 -6.13
N TYR A 307 -3.22 5.34 -5.41
CA TYR A 307 -2.88 5.24 -4.00
C TYR A 307 -1.37 5.46 -3.79
N TYR A 308 -0.52 4.67 -4.44
CA TYR A 308 0.93 4.74 -4.23
C TYR A 308 1.63 5.92 -4.91
N ASN A 309 0.91 6.70 -5.73
CA ASN A 309 1.44 7.79 -6.53
C ASN A 309 2.43 7.28 -7.59
N LEU A 310 2.08 6.15 -8.20
CA LEU A 310 2.77 5.57 -9.35
C LEU A 310 2.10 6.09 -10.63
N PRO A 311 2.86 6.44 -11.69
CA PRO A 311 2.27 6.69 -13.01
C PRO A 311 1.62 5.41 -13.56
N VAL A 312 0.84 5.53 -14.63
CA VAL A 312 0.49 4.40 -15.49
C VAL A 312 1.57 4.29 -16.55
N ASP A 313 2.26 3.14 -16.61
CA ASP A 313 3.42 2.93 -17.47
C ASP A 313 3.58 1.43 -17.78
N ASN A 314 3.89 1.05 -19.03
CA ASN A 314 3.61 -0.29 -19.57
C ASN A 314 4.84 -1.20 -19.67
N ALA A 315 5.26 -1.74 -18.53
CA ALA A 315 6.42 -2.63 -18.43
C ALA A 315 6.28 -3.98 -19.16
N HIS A 316 5.12 -4.28 -19.74
CA HIS A 316 4.91 -5.49 -20.53
C HIS A 316 5.81 -5.57 -21.78
N ASN A 317 6.11 -4.42 -22.40
CA ASN A 317 6.77 -4.37 -23.71
C ASN A 317 8.29 -4.12 -23.64
N ASP A 318 8.81 -3.57 -22.55
CA ASP A 318 10.23 -3.18 -22.43
C ASP A 318 10.88 -3.47 -21.05
N GLY A 319 10.11 -3.93 -20.06
CA GLY A 319 10.59 -4.15 -18.69
C GLY A 319 10.74 -2.89 -17.84
N GLN A 320 10.14 -1.75 -18.21
CA GLN A 320 10.18 -0.52 -17.45
C GLN A 320 8.78 0.05 -17.20
N GLY A 321 8.55 0.58 -16.00
CA GLY A 321 7.26 1.15 -15.61
C GLY A 321 6.54 0.38 -14.50
N THR A 322 5.22 0.49 -14.47
CA THR A 322 4.42 0.26 -13.26
C THR A 322 3.31 -0.79 -13.43
N VAL A 323 2.91 -1.12 -14.65
CA VAL A 323 1.93 -2.16 -14.96
C VAL A 323 2.63 -3.33 -15.63
N TRP A 324 2.65 -4.47 -14.96
CA TRP A 324 3.41 -5.67 -15.35
C TRP A 324 2.48 -6.86 -15.58
N SER A 325 2.80 -7.71 -16.56
CA SER A 325 2.35 -9.11 -16.56
C SER A 325 3.39 -9.99 -15.86
N HIS A 326 3.01 -11.18 -15.41
CA HIS A 326 3.97 -12.13 -14.85
C HIS A 326 5.00 -12.57 -15.91
N GLN A 327 4.57 -12.74 -17.18
CA GLN A 327 5.48 -12.97 -18.30
C GLN A 327 6.56 -11.88 -18.42
N ALA A 328 6.21 -10.61 -18.24
CA ALA A 328 7.18 -9.51 -18.30
C ALA A 328 8.15 -9.53 -17.12
N VAL A 329 7.70 -9.96 -15.93
CA VAL A 329 8.59 -10.23 -14.81
C VAL A 329 9.59 -11.34 -15.16
N SER A 330 9.13 -12.46 -15.73
CA SER A 330 10.00 -13.57 -16.16
C SER A 330 11.02 -13.12 -17.21
N ASN A 331 10.59 -12.35 -18.22
CA ASN A 331 11.43 -11.88 -19.32
C ASN A 331 12.49 -10.83 -18.88
N TYR A 332 12.12 -9.87 -18.03
CA TYR A 332 12.95 -8.67 -17.76
C TYR A 332 13.54 -8.59 -16.34
N LEU A 333 12.94 -9.27 -15.35
CA LEU A 333 13.40 -9.28 -13.95
C LEU A 333 13.95 -10.64 -13.51
N GLY A 334 13.41 -11.73 -14.05
CA GLY A 334 13.77 -13.10 -13.71
C GLY A 334 13.40 -13.53 -12.28
N GLY A 335 13.81 -14.74 -11.91
CA GLY A 335 13.46 -15.36 -10.63
C GLY A 335 12.04 -15.96 -10.58
N THR A 336 11.41 -16.09 -11.75
CA THR A 336 10.16 -16.79 -12.07
C THR A 336 10.19 -17.10 -13.58
N ASP A 337 9.53 -18.16 -14.02
CA ASP A 337 9.40 -18.63 -15.41
C ASP A 337 7.93 -18.62 -15.91
N HIS A 338 7.03 -18.10 -15.08
CA HIS A 338 5.60 -18.00 -15.34
C HIS A 338 5.26 -17.05 -16.50
N THR A 339 4.06 -17.23 -17.09
CA THR A 339 3.61 -16.47 -18.28
C THR A 339 2.20 -15.88 -18.18
N ASP A 340 1.58 -15.93 -16.99
CA ASP A 340 0.28 -15.33 -16.73
C ASP A 340 0.26 -13.78 -16.86
N PRO A 341 -0.91 -13.16 -17.13
CA PRO A 341 -2.17 -13.75 -17.56
C PRO A 341 -2.27 -13.90 -19.09
N VAL A 342 -1.15 -13.82 -19.81
CA VAL A 342 -1.11 -13.57 -21.26
C VAL A 342 -1.80 -14.67 -22.07
N GLY A 343 -1.58 -15.94 -21.70
CA GLY A 343 -2.29 -17.08 -22.31
C GLY A 343 -3.81 -17.04 -22.08
N TRP A 344 -4.26 -16.70 -20.87
CA TRP A 344 -5.68 -16.61 -20.54
C TRP A 344 -6.39 -15.44 -21.22
N PHE A 345 -5.70 -14.31 -21.42
CA PHE A 345 -6.22 -13.22 -22.25
C PHE A 345 -6.34 -13.64 -23.72
N ALA A 346 -5.33 -14.33 -24.26
CA ALA A 346 -5.37 -14.86 -25.63
C ALA A 346 -6.50 -15.91 -25.83
N GLU A 347 -6.74 -16.80 -24.86
CA GLU A 347 -7.89 -17.72 -24.84
C GLU A 347 -9.26 -17.01 -24.98
N ASN A 348 -9.34 -15.72 -24.66
CA ASN A 348 -10.56 -14.90 -24.68
C ASN A 348 -10.52 -13.79 -25.76
N ASN A 349 -9.62 -13.86 -26.74
CA ASN A 349 -9.41 -12.84 -27.79
C ASN A 349 -9.13 -11.44 -27.22
N TYR A 350 -8.20 -11.35 -26.26
CA TYR A 350 -7.80 -10.12 -25.59
C TYR A 350 -6.28 -10.06 -25.41
N THR A 351 -5.73 -8.85 -25.35
CA THR A 351 -4.28 -8.63 -25.19
C THR A 351 -3.94 -7.85 -23.93
N PHE A 352 -2.71 -8.01 -23.43
CA PHE A 352 -2.25 -7.22 -22.28
C PHE A 352 -2.16 -5.71 -22.58
N ASN A 353 -1.95 -5.34 -23.85
CA ASN A 353 -1.97 -3.94 -24.27
C ASN A 353 -3.40 -3.34 -24.26
N GLU A 354 -4.44 -4.11 -24.56
CA GLU A 354 -5.83 -3.68 -24.34
C GLU A 354 -6.19 -3.59 -22.85
N PHE A 355 -5.68 -4.50 -22.03
CA PHE A 355 -5.82 -4.45 -20.57
C PHE A 355 -5.16 -3.20 -19.97
N TYR A 356 -3.90 -2.94 -20.36
CA TYR A 356 -3.19 -1.70 -20.04
C TYR A 356 -3.99 -0.47 -20.46
N SER A 357 -4.57 -0.47 -21.68
CA SER A 357 -5.40 0.62 -22.16
C SER A 357 -6.63 0.86 -21.26
N LEU A 358 -7.25 -0.21 -20.76
CA LEU A 358 -8.37 -0.12 -19.83
C LEU A 358 -7.94 0.37 -18.42
N VAL A 359 -6.75 -0.04 -17.95
CA VAL A 359 -6.15 0.50 -16.70
C VAL A 359 -5.88 1.99 -16.84
N GLN A 360 -5.29 2.43 -17.96
CA GLN A 360 -5.02 3.83 -18.27
C GLN A 360 -6.30 4.66 -18.34
N GLU A 361 -7.35 4.14 -18.98
CA GLU A 361 -8.67 4.77 -19.05
C GLU A 361 -9.31 4.90 -17.65
N LYS A 362 -9.30 3.83 -16.84
CA LYS A 362 -9.83 3.84 -15.47
C LYS A 362 -9.03 4.72 -14.52
N TYR A 363 -7.71 4.80 -14.67
CA TYR A 363 -6.85 5.72 -13.94
C TYR A 363 -7.21 7.17 -14.28
N ASN A 364 -7.32 7.49 -15.58
CA ASN A 364 -7.73 8.82 -16.04
C ASN A 364 -9.15 9.17 -15.59
N TYR A 365 -10.10 8.22 -15.61
CA TYR A 365 -11.44 8.45 -15.06
C TYR A 365 -11.41 8.76 -13.55
N LYS A 366 -10.69 7.97 -12.74
CA LYS A 366 -10.54 8.18 -11.29
C LYS A 366 -9.80 9.47 -10.95
N LEU A 367 -8.91 9.93 -11.83
CA LEU A 367 -8.13 11.15 -11.67
C LEU A 367 -8.91 12.40 -12.10
N ASN A 368 -9.66 12.32 -13.19
CA ASN A 368 -10.29 13.45 -13.89
C ASN A 368 -11.77 13.63 -13.57
N GLY A 369 -12.47 12.57 -13.12
CA GLY A 369 -13.93 12.53 -12.95
C GLY A 369 -14.74 12.39 -14.24
N THR A 370 -14.19 12.78 -15.39
CA THR A 370 -14.85 12.64 -16.70
C THR A 370 -14.88 11.17 -17.13
N LYS A 371 -16.06 10.56 -17.13
CA LYS A 371 -16.27 9.22 -17.69
C LYS A 371 -16.13 9.27 -19.23
N PRO A 372 -15.42 8.34 -19.87
CA PRO A 372 -15.36 8.29 -21.33
C PRO A 372 -16.74 8.02 -21.93
N THR A 373 -17.07 8.77 -22.98
CA THR A 373 -18.32 8.63 -23.73
C THR A 373 -18.37 7.23 -24.39
N PRO A 374 -19.46 6.45 -24.23
CA PRO A 374 -19.65 5.26 -25.05
C PRO A 374 -19.69 5.63 -26.55
N PRO A 375 -19.19 4.77 -27.45
CA PRO A 375 -19.34 5.00 -28.89
C PRO A 375 -20.83 5.09 -29.24
N VAL A 376 -21.21 6.13 -29.99
CA VAL A 376 -22.62 6.43 -30.28
C VAL A 376 -23.18 5.40 -31.25
N THR A 377 -23.98 4.46 -30.74
CA THR A 377 -24.85 3.59 -31.52
C THR A 377 -26.24 3.54 -30.89
N VAL A 378 -27.28 3.49 -31.72
CA VAL A 378 -28.68 3.41 -31.28
C VAL A 378 -28.91 2.07 -30.58
N GLN A 379 -29.52 2.08 -29.40
CA GLN A 379 -29.65 0.94 -28.50
C GLN A 379 -30.73 -0.06 -28.97
N PRO A 380 -30.38 -1.33 -29.31
CA PRO A 380 -31.32 -2.43 -29.35
C PRO A 380 -31.51 -3.01 -27.94
N THR A 381 -32.60 -3.74 -27.73
CA THR A 381 -32.95 -4.35 -26.44
C THR A 381 -31.89 -5.36 -25.97
N PRO A 382 -31.53 -5.44 -24.66
CA PRO A 382 -30.48 -6.35 -24.17
C PRO A 382 -30.77 -7.84 -24.45
N PRO A 383 -29.77 -8.66 -24.81
CA PRO A 383 -29.95 -10.10 -25.02
C PRO A 383 -30.35 -10.86 -23.76
N LYS A 384 -31.12 -11.95 -23.96
CA LYS A 384 -31.52 -12.92 -22.93
C LYS A 384 -30.27 -13.60 -22.30
N PRO A 385 -30.23 -13.83 -20.97
CA PRO A 385 -29.19 -14.64 -20.34
C PRO A 385 -29.12 -16.07 -20.92
N ALA A 386 -27.93 -16.66 -20.90
CA ALA A 386 -27.70 -18.03 -21.38
C ALA A 386 -28.49 -19.07 -20.58
N GLU A 387 -28.97 -20.11 -21.25
CA GLU A 387 -29.91 -21.09 -20.67
C GLU A 387 -29.20 -22.19 -19.89
N THR A 388 -29.71 -22.47 -18.68
CA THR A 388 -29.27 -23.57 -17.82
C THR A 388 -30.30 -24.70 -17.80
N VAL A 389 -29.82 -25.93 -17.62
CA VAL A 389 -30.67 -27.12 -17.54
C VAL A 389 -31.35 -27.17 -16.17
N LYS A 390 -32.69 -27.18 -16.15
CA LYS A 390 -33.46 -27.29 -14.91
C LYS A 390 -33.27 -28.66 -14.25
N GLY A 391 -32.92 -28.65 -12.97
CA GLY A 391 -32.85 -29.83 -12.10
C GLY A 391 -31.98 -29.56 -10.87
N THR A 392 -32.11 -30.38 -9.83
CA THR A 392 -31.28 -30.27 -8.61
C THR A 392 -29.95 -30.98 -8.80
N VAL A 393 -28.84 -30.23 -8.73
CA VAL A 393 -27.48 -30.79 -8.79
C VAL A 393 -27.04 -31.26 -7.41
N THR A 394 -27.07 -32.57 -7.16
CA THR A 394 -26.58 -33.17 -5.92
C THR A 394 -25.10 -33.54 -6.07
N THR A 395 -24.23 -33.18 -5.12
CA THR A 395 -22.78 -33.45 -5.23
C THR A 395 -22.19 -34.18 -4.02
N SER A 396 -21.26 -35.10 -4.27
CA SER A 396 -20.59 -35.91 -3.24
C SER A 396 -19.09 -36.03 -3.51
N SER A 397 -18.30 -36.27 -2.47
CA SER A 397 -16.88 -36.61 -2.59
C SER A 397 -16.66 -37.93 -3.35
N ALA A 398 -15.51 -38.04 -4.01
CA ALA A 398 -15.02 -39.28 -4.63
C ALA A 398 -13.52 -39.46 -4.33
N GLN A 399 -13.03 -40.69 -4.40
CA GLN A 399 -11.60 -41.00 -4.36
C GLN A 399 -11.29 -41.95 -5.51
N MET A 400 -11.17 -41.39 -6.71
CA MET A 400 -10.97 -42.16 -7.95
C MET A 400 -9.93 -41.49 -8.86
N MET A 401 -9.42 -42.28 -9.82
CA MET A 401 -8.86 -41.77 -11.09
C MET A 401 -9.86 -42.06 -12.20
N ALA A 402 -9.93 -41.23 -13.23
CA ALA A 402 -10.74 -41.47 -14.43
C ALA A 402 -9.98 -41.05 -15.69
N ARG A 403 -9.99 -41.91 -16.71
CA ARG A 403 -9.45 -41.64 -18.05
C ARG A 403 -10.58 -41.25 -18.98
N VAL A 404 -10.43 -40.21 -19.79
CA VAL A 404 -11.45 -39.79 -20.76
C VAL A 404 -11.36 -40.66 -22.01
N ASN A 405 -12.47 -41.29 -22.40
CA ASN A 405 -12.48 -42.38 -23.38
C ASN A 405 -12.39 -41.92 -24.84
N SER A 406 -12.91 -40.73 -25.19
CA SER A 406 -12.99 -40.25 -26.57
C SER A 406 -12.68 -38.75 -26.69
N THR A 407 -12.12 -38.33 -27.83
CA THR A 407 -11.93 -36.92 -28.21
C THR A 407 -13.25 -36.17 -28.39
N THR A 408 -14.34 -36.89 -28.71
CA THR A 408 -15.70 -36.34 -28.91
C THR A 408 -16.52 -36.22 -27.64
N ALA A 409 -16.06 -36.79 -26.52
CA ALA A 409 -16.71 -36.70 -25.21
C ALA A 409 -16.94 -35.23 -24.79
N LYS A 410 -18.03 -34.96 -24.07
CA LYS A 410 -18.45 -33.59 -23.74
C LYS A 410 -17.92 -33.13 -22.39
N VAL A 411 -17.23 -32.00 -22.41
CA VAL A 411 -16.68 -31.30 -21.23
C VAL A 411 -17.52 -30.06 -20.97
N TYR A 412 -18.12 -30.00 -19.78
CA TYR A 412 -19.02 -28.94 -19.35
C TYR A 412 -18.33 -28.04 -18.31
N SER A 413 -18.60 -26.73 -18.37
CA SER A 413 -18.10 -25.74 -17.40
C SER A 413 -18.78 -25.89 -16.03
N SER A 414 -20.07 -26.25 -16.02
CA SER A 414 -20.87 -26.61 -14.85
C SER A 414 -21.83 -27.75 -15.22
N VAL A 415 -22.34 -28.46 -14.22
CA VAL A 415 -23.18 -29.66 -14.43
C VAL A 415 -24.53 -29.32 -15.08
N ASP A 416 -25.04 -28.12 -14.81
CA ASP A 416 -26.27 -27.52 -15.33
C ASP A 416 -26.07 -26.74 -16.66
N SER A 417 -24.87 -26.74 -17.23
CA SER A 417 -24.60 -26.07 -18.52
C SER A 417 -25.28 -26.82 -19.67
N ALA A 418 -26.16 -26.14 -20.41
CA ALA A 418 -26.85 -26.73 -21.57
C ALA A 418 -25.90 -27.08 -22.74
N THR A 419 -24.69 -26.51 -22.77
CA THR A 419 -23.67 -26.79 -23.79
C THR A 419 -22.34 -27.23 -23.19
N GLY A 420 -21.59 -28.03 -23.95
CA GLY A 420 -20.29 -28.57 -23.58
C GLY A 420 -19.38 -28.70 -24.80
N VAL A 421 -18.08 -28.46 -24.59
CA VAL A 421 -17.04 -28.53 -25.64
C VAL A 421 -16.54 -29.96 -25.80
N ASN A 422 -15.96 -30.29 -26.96
CA ASN A 422 -15.33 -31.60 -27.18
C ASN A 422 -14.07 -31.74 -26.30
N ALA A 423 -13.80 -32.94 -25.80
CA ALA A 423 -12.64 -33.23 -24.96
C ALA A 423 -11.31 -32.95 -25.67
N GLY A 424 -11.22 -33.30 -26.97
CA GLY A 424 -10.02 -33.12 -27.79
C GLY A 424 -8.79 -33.74 -27.12
N GLN A 425 -7.74 -32.93 -26.94
CA GLN A 425 -6.47 -33.31 -26.28
C GLN A 425 -6.61 -33.75 -24.80
N LYS A 426 -7.82 -33.74 -24.21
CA LYS A 426 -8.07 -34.34 -22.88
C LYS A 426 -8.31 -35.86 -22.95
N ALA A 427 -8.67 -36.40 -24.12
CA ALA A 427 -8.88 -37.84 -24.29
C ALA A 427 -7.57 -38.62 -24.11
N GLY A 428 -7.66 -39.87 -23.65
CA GLY A 428 -6.49 -40.73 -23.45
C GLY A 428 -5.57 -40.33 -22.29
N ASN A 429 -5.92 -39.31 -21.50
CA ASN A 429 -5.20 -38.90 -20.29
C ASN A 429 -5.96 -39.38 -19.04
N THR A 430 -5.22 -39.76 -17.99
CA THR A 430 -5.76 -40.11 -16.68
C THR A 430 -5.83 -38.87 -15.77
N TYR A 431 -6.99 -38.61 -15.18
CA TYR A 431 -7.27 -37.51 -14.26
C TYR A 431 -7.66 -38.04 -12.87
N TYR A 432 -7.45 -37.24 -11.83
CA TYR A 432 -8.06 -37.43 -10.51
C TYR A 432 -9.55 -37.04 -10.56
N VAL A 433 -10.40 -37.80 -9.86
CA VAL A 433 -11.80 -37.45 -9.61
C VAL A 433 -12.02 -37.43 -8.10
N ASN A 434 -12.05 -36.21 -7.56
CA ASN A 434 -12.21 -35.95 -6.12
C ASN A 434 -13.65 -35.55 -5.75
N LYS A 435 -14.48 -35.23 -6.76
CA LYS A 435 -15.90 -34.86 -6.61
C LYS A 435 -16.71 -35.45 -7.78
N LYS A 436 -17.90 -35.98 -7.46
CA LYS A 436 -18.91 -36.37 -8.44
C LYS A 436 -20.21 -35.60 -8.19
N ALA A 437 -21.04 -35.49 -9.22
CA ALA A 437 -22.34 -34.85 -9.17
C ALA A 437 -23.39 -35.68 -9.91
N THR A 438 -24.64 -35.56 -9.50
CA THR A 438 -25.79 -36.16 -10.19
C THR A 438 -26.80 -35.08 -10.53
N LEU A 439 -27.23 -35.05 -11.79
CA LEU A 439 -28.28 -34.18 -12.30
C LEU A 439 -29.18 -35.04 -13.21
N ASN A 440 -30.49 -35.06 -12.94
CA ASN A 440 -31.49 -35.78 -13.73
C ASN A 440 -31.05 -37.22 -14.06
N GLY A 441 -30.69 -37.99 -13.01
CA GLY A 441 -30.18 -39.37 -13.07
C GLY A 441 -28.74 -39.53 -13.60
N ASN A 442 -28.21 -38.58 -14.37
CA ASN A 442 -26.89 -38.66 -14.99
C ASN A 442 -25.80 -38.33 -13.96
N THR A 443 -24.76 -39.17 -13.86
CA THR A 443 -23.59 -38.90 -13.01
C THR A 443 -22.47 -38.25 -13.82
N TYR A 444 -21.85 -37.22 -13.24
CA TYR A 444 -20.76 -36.43 -13.79
C TYR A 444 -19.56 -36.46 -12.83
N TYR A 445 -18.36 -36.52 -13.41
CA TYR A 445 -17.09 -36.47 -12.67
C TYR A 445 -16.40 -35.12 -12.92
N ALA A 446 -15.97 -34.46 -11.85
CA ALA A 446 -15.10 -33.29 -11.93
C ALA A 446 -13.66 -33.78 -12.16
N LEU A 447 -13.11 -33.50 -13.33
CA LEU A 447 -11.76 -33.92 -13.69
C LEU A 447 -10.74 -32.93 -13.12
N THR A 448 -9.69 -33.47 -12.48
CA THR A 448 -8.53 -32.73 -11.96
C THR A 448 -7.25 -33.39 -12.46
N ASP A 449 -6.25 -32.65 -12.92
CA ASP A 449 -4.95 -33.23 -13.33
C ASP A 449 -3.95 -33.34 -12.16
N GLU A 450 -2.69 -33.68 -12.46
CA GLU A 450 -1.61 -33.79 -11.47
C GLU A 450 -1.25 -32.48 -10.74
N THR A 451 -1.54 -31.31 -11.32
CA THR A 451 -1.40 -30.01 -10.63
C THR A 451 -2.64 -29.67 -9.79
N LYS A 452 -3.63 -30.59 -9.74
CA LYS A 452 -4.98 -30.41 -9.18
C LYS A 452 -5.82 -29.39 -9.94
N THR A 453 -5.42 -29.01 -11.16
CA THR A 453 -6.07 -27.96 -11.95
C THR A 453 -7.40 -28.46 -12.53
N PRO A 454 -8.48 -27.67 -12.39
CA PRO A 454 -9.76 -27.95 -13.02
C PRO A 454 -9.72 -28.33 -14.51
N ARG A 455 -10.26 -29.48 -14.93
CA ARG A 455 -10.37 -29.86 -16.36
C ARG A 455 -11.81 -30.03 -16.87
N GLY A 456 -12.79 -29.58 -16.09
CA GLY A 456 -14.22 -29.56 -16.40
C GLY A 456 -14.98 -30.79 -15.91
N TRP A 457 -16.30 -30.76 -16.08
CA TRP A 457 -17.19 -31.88 -15.79
C TRP A 457 -17.38 -32.76 -17.03
N VAL A 458 -17.27 -34.07 -16.87
CA VAL A 458 -17.50 -35.07 -17.94
C VAL A 458 -18.48 -36.12 -17.42
N LYS A 459 -19.34 -36.68 -18.28
CA LYS A 459 -20.28 -37.74 -17.89
C LYS A 459 -19.51 -39.01 -17.49
N ALA A 460 -19.99 -39.74 -16.50
CA ALA A 460 -19.32 -40.96 -16.01
C ALA A 460 -19.07 -41.98 -17.14
N ASN A 461 -20.06 -42.17 -18.03
CA ASN A 461 -20.00 -43.11 -19.16
C ASN A 461 -18.96 -42.72 -20.23
N ASP A 462 -18.57 -41.44 -20.31
CA ASP A 462 -17.50 -40.97 -21.20
C ASP A 462 -16.09 -41.26 -20.63
N THR A 463 -16.00 -41.98 -19.50
CA THR A 463 -14.74 -42.22 -18.77
C THR A 463 -14.55 -43.68 -18.32
N THR A 464 -13.30 -44.08 -18.18
CA THR A 464 -12.90 -45.33 -17.51
C THR A 464 -12.36 -44.98 -16.12
N ALA A 465 -13.09 -45.33 -15.06
CA ALA A 465 -12.78 -44.91 -13.69
C ALA A 465 -12.35 -46.09 -12.78
N VAL A 466 -11.41 -45.81 -11.87
CA VAL A 466 -10.82 -46.77 -10.92
C VAL A 466 -10.67 -46.12 -9.54
N SER A 467 -10.86 -46.88 -8.46
CA SER A 467 -10.71 -46.41 -7.08
C SER A 467 -9.25 -46.00 -6.75
N ARG A 468 -9.09 -45.05 -5.83
CA ARG A 468 -7.80 -44.49 -5.41
C ARG A 468 -7.79 -44.28 -3.90
N SER A 469 -6.70 -44.63 -3.20
CA SER A 469 -6.54 -44.31 -1.78
C SER A 469 -6.04 -42.87 -1.55
N ALA A 470 -5.98 -42.43 -0.29
CA ALA A 470 -5.31 -41.18 0.07
C ALA A 470 -3.80 -41.26 -0.20
N GLU A 471 -3.17 -40.12 -0.50
CA GLU A 471 -1.72 -40.05 -0.56
C GLU A 471 -1.14 -40.16 0.86
N THR A 472 -0.13 -41.01 1.04
CA THR A 472 0.53 -41.24 2.35
C THR A 472 2.03 -41.02 2.23
N ALA A 473 2.63 -40.31 3.20
CA ALA A 473 4.08 -40.08 3.22
C ALA A 473 4.83 -41.40 3.49
N VAL A 474 6.01 -41.58 2.88
CA VAL A 474 6.82 -42.80 3.06
C VAL A 474 8.30 -42.53 2.78
N THR A 475 9.16 -43.08 3.63
CA THR A 475 10.63 -42.96 3.56
C THR A 475 11.28 -44.34 3.51
N GLY A 476 12.30 -44.51 2.68
CA GLY A 476 13.13 -45.73 2.66
C GLY A 476 14.36 -45.55 1.78
N ASN A 477 15.39 -46.35 2.01
CA ASN A 477 16.70 -46.23 1.34
C ASN A 477 16.73 -47.01 0.02
N PHE A 478 15.77 -46.76 -0.89
CA PHE A 478 15.49 -47.62 -2.04
C PHE A 478 16.43 -47.40 -3.26
N ASN A 479 16.66 -48.44 -4.06
CA ASN A 479 17.34 -48.43 -5.38
C ASN A 479 16.41 -49.01 -6.46
N VAL A 480 16.35 -48.44 -7.67
CA VAL A 480 15.52 -48.93 -8.80
C VAL A 480 15.94 -50.33 -9.28
N ASN A 481 15.01 -51.24 -9.57
CA ASN A 481 15.29 -52.60 -10.07
C ASN A 481 15.14 -52.74 -11.61
N ALA A 482 15.46 -53.92 -12.15
CA ALA A 482 15.49 -54.18 -13.59
C ALA A 482 14.12 -54.18 -14.29
N GLN A 483 13.04 -54.41 -13.53
CA GLN A 483 11.66 -54.44 -14.02
C GLN A 483 11.17 -53.04 -14.43
N ALA A 484 11.83 -51.97 -13.97
CA ALA A 484 11.40 -50.59 -14.17
C ALA A 484 11.10 -50.21 -15.63
N THR A 485 10.03 -49.45 -15.83
CA THR A 485 9.52 -49.08 -17.17
C THR A 485 9.64 -47.59 -17.45
N ASN A 486 8.69 -46.78 -16.98
CA ASN A 486 8.68 -45.34 -17.15
C ASN A 486 8.32 -44.63 -15.83
N LEU A 487 8.76 -43.39 -15.71
CA LEU A 487 8.37 -42.46 -14.65
C LEU A 487 7.17 -41.64 -15.17
N TYR A 488 6.10 -41.51 -14.39
CA TYR A 488 4.85 -40.85 -14.82
C TYR A 488 4.52 -39.57 -14.05
N LYS A 489 3.82 -38.62 -14.69
CA LYS A 489 3.34 -37.37 -14.06
C LYS A 489 2.22 -37.61 -13.04
N THR A 490 1.42 -38.66 -13.27
CA THR A 490 0.24 -39.02 -12.47
C THR A 490 0.24 -40.55 -12.22
N PRO A 491 -0.27 -41.06 -11.09
CA PRO A 491 -0.38 -42.50 -10.85
C PRO A 491 -1.41 -43.08 -11.83
N TRP A 492 -1.16 -44.29 -12.36
CA TRP A 492 -1.96 -44.87 -13.46
C TRP A 492 -2.03 -43.97 -14.72
N GLY A 493 -0.99 -43.17 -14.95
CA GLY A 493 -0.82 -42.32 -16.14
C GLY A 493 -0.67 -43.10 -17.44
N THR A 494 -0.84 -42.40 -18.56
CA THR A 494 -0.78 -42.96 -19.92
C THR A 494 0.52 -42.59 -20.64
N ALA A 495 0.68 -43.02 -21.90
CA ALA A 495 1.81 -42.60 -22.75
C ALA A 495 1.95 -41.07 -22.83
N ASN A 496 0.83 -40.35 -22.90
CA ASN A 496 0.75 -38.88 -22.90
C ASN A 496 1.25 -38.23 -21.59
N GLN A 497 1.44 -39.02 -20.53
CA GLN A 497 1.76 -38.57 -19.17
C GLN A 497 3.07 -39.18 -18.66
N VAL A 498 3.93 -39.69 -19.55
CA VAL A 498 5.31 -40.08 -19.24
C VAL A 498 6.17 -38.84 -18.95
N VAL A 499 7.13 -38.99 -18.03
CA VAL A 499 8.20 -38.04 -17.71
C VAL A 499 9.51 -38.50 -18.35
N THR A 500 9.86 -39.78 -18.18
CA THR A 500 11.05 -40.39 -18.81
C THR A 500 10.95 -41.93 -18.79
N ASN A 501 11.85 -42.59 -19.52
CA ASN A 501 12.07 -44.04 -19.41
C ASN A 501 13.10 -44.36 -18.31
N LEU A 502 12.89 -45.47 -17.59
CA LEU A 502 13.69 -45.83 -16.41
C LEU A 502 14.76 -46.90 -16.64
N LYS A 503 14.91 -47.47 -17.85
CA LYS A 503 15.93 -48.51 -18.10
C LYS A 503 17.37 -48.06 -17.87
N ALA A 504 17.70 -46.78 -18.12
CA ALA A 504 19.01 -46.21 -17.80
C ALA A 504 19.24 -45.94 -16.29
N HIS A 505 18.21 -46.11 -15.46
CA HIS A 505 18.20 -45.74 -14.04
C HIS A 505 18.20 -46.93 -13.08
N VAL A 506 18.28 -48.16 -13.59
CA VAL A 506 18.40 -49.40 -12.79
C VAL A 506 19.64 -49.34 -11.89
N GLY A 507 19.50 -49.85 -10.66
CA GLY A 507 20.53 -49.82 -9.61
C GLY A 507 20.74 -48.45 -8.95
N LYS A 508 20.17 -47.36 -9.49
CA LYS A 508 20.32 -46.02 -8.90
C LYS A 508 19.36 -45.83 -7.72
N LYS A 509 19.79 -45.06 -6.72
CA LYS A 509 18.96 -44.71 -5.56
C LYS A 509 17.70 -43.93 -5.98
N PHE A 510 16.54 -44.46 -5.60
CA PHE A 510 15.24 -43.78 -5.65
C PHE A 510 14.85 -43.37 -4.23
N THR A 511 14.61 -42.08 -4.03
CA THR A 511 14.20 -41.54 -2.72
C THR A 511 12.69 -41.26 -2.79
N PRO A 512 11.83 -42.11 -2.20
CA PRO A 512 10.40 -41.84 -2.14
C PRO A 512 10.09 -40.69 -1.18
N ALA A 513 8.97 -40.02 -1.44
CA ALA A 513 8.38 -39.02 -0.55
C ALA A 513 6.94 -39.39 -0.13
N LYS A 514 6.14 -39.95 -1.06
CA LYS A 514 4.76 -40.38 -0.82
C LYS A 514 4.38 -41.59 -1.67
N LYS A 515 3.30 -42.28 -1.31
CA LYS A 515 2.67 -43.35 -2.09
C LYS A 515 1.15 -43.17 -2.19
N VAL A 516 0.55 -43.84 -3.16
CA VAL A 516 -0.91 -43.94 -3.35
C VAL A 516 -1.23 -45.32 -3.94
N THR A 517 -2.41 -45.85 -3.62
CA THR A 517 -2.91 -47.10 -4.21
C THR A 517 -3.95 -46.75 -5.27
N VAL A 518 -3.82 -47.27 -6.50
CA VAL A 518 -4.85 -47.17 -7.54
C VAL A 518 -5.32 -48.58 -7.87
N GLY A 519 -6.61 -48.85 -7.72
CA GLY A 519 -7.14 -50.22 -7.70
C GLY A 519 -6.45 -51.04 -6.60
N LYS A 520 -5.62 -52.01 -7.00
CA LYS A 520 -4.81 -52.85 -6.10
C LYS A 520 -3.31 -52.51 -6.09
N THR A 521 -2.86 -51.57 -6.93
CA THR A 521 -1.43 -51.32 -7.19
C THR A 521 -0.93 -50.10 -6.43
N ASN A 522 0.19 -50.25 -5.71
CA ASN A 522 0.86 -49.13 -5.04
C ASN A 522 1.82 -48.41 -5.98
N TYR A 523 1.60 -47.11 -6.17
CA TYR A 523 2.50 -46.20 -6.87
C TYR A 523 3.22 -45.31 -5.86
N TYR A 524 4.53 -45.14 -6.03
CA TYR A 524 5.38 -44.31 -5.17
C TYR A 524 5.83 -43.07 -5.96
N PHE A 525 5.72 -41.89 -5.36
CA PHE A 525 6.25 -40.64 -5.89
C PHE A 525 7.57 -40.32 -5.20
N GLY A 526 8.61 -40.05 -5.98
CA GLY A 526 9.95 -39.82 -5.48
C GLY A 526 10.92 -39.40 -6.58
N THR A 527 12.19 -39.28 -6.21
CA THR A 527 13.26 -38.78 -7.07
C THR A 527 14.32 -39.84 -7.31
N VAL A 528 14.70 -40.04 -8.58
CA VAL A 528 15.89 -40.79 -9.00
C VAL A 528 16.69 -39.92 -9.98
N ASN A 529 17.99 -39.77 -9.74
CA ASN A 529 18.89 -39.00 -10.62
C ASN A 529 18.35 -37.58 -10.97
N ASN A 530 17.83 -36.86 -9.96
CA ASN A 530 17.15 -35.56 -10.05
C ASN A 530 15.81 -35.53 -10.82
N LEU A 531 15.40 -36.61 -11.49
CA LEU A 531 14.08 -36.74 -12.12
C LEU A 531 13.05 -37.22 -11.10
N THR A 532 11.85 -36.61 -11.12
CA THR A 532 10.80 -36.83 -10.11
C THR A 532 9.48 -37.18 -10.76
N GLY A 533 8.77 -38.17 -10.19
CA GLY A 533 7.47 -38.63 -10.67
C GLY A 533 7.01 -39.91 -9.97
N TRP A 534 5.96 -40.53 -10.51
CA TRP A 534 5.39 -41.78 -10.00
C TRP A 534 6.02 -43.01 -10.67
N ILE A 535 6.44 -43.97 -9.84
CA ILE A 535 6.93 -45.30 -10.19
C ILE A 535 6.00 -46.37 -9.58
N ASN A 536 5.94 -47.58 -10.15
CA ASN A 536 5.26 -48.71 -9.52
C ASN A 536 6.10 -49.24 -8.33
N PHE A 537 5.47 -49.73 -7.26
CA PHE A 537 6.19 -50.26 -6.10
C PHE A 537 7.10 -51.45 -6.44
N ASN A 538 6.74 -52.26 -7.44
CA ASN A 538 7.43 -53.50 -7.81
C ASN A 538 8.84 -53.27 -8.42
N GLU A 539 9.46 -52.11 -8.16
CA GLU A 539 10.63 -51.58 -8.85
C GLU A 539 11.83 -51.18 -7.91
N LEU A 540 12.06 -51.67 -6.64
CA LEU A 540 12.94 -51.04 -5.56
C LEU A 540 13.82 -51.91 -4.50
N THR A 541 15.01 -51.49 -3.86
CA THR A 541 15.95 -52.22 -2.81
C THR A 541 16.98 -51.41 -1.82
N LEU A 542 17.78 -51.94 -0.79
CA LEU A 542 18.36 -51.24 0.50
C LEU A 542 19.88 -51.46 1.10
N ASN A 543 20.51 -50.67 2.07
CA ASN A 543 21.87 -50.88 2.84
C ASN A 543 22.42 -49.93 4.08
N VAL A 544 23.47 -50.23 4.97
CA VAL A 544 24.10 -49.43 6.20
C VAL A 544 25.53 -49.84 6.95
N PRO A 545 26.41 -48.96 7.63
CA PRO A 545 27.73 -49.26 8.46
C PRO A 545 28.28 -48.38 9.74
N LYS A 546 29.45 -48.64 10.51
CA LYS A 546 30.07 -47.87 11.74
C LYS A 546 31.58 -48.15 12.39
N PRO A 547 32.35 -47.26 13.20
CA PRO A 547 33.77 -47.44 13.86
C PRO A 547 34.21 -46.91 15.37
N VAL A 548 35.53 -46.92 15.89
CA VAL A 548 36.14 -46.60 17.32
C VAL A 548 37.67 -45.98 17.48
N VAL A 549 38.30 -45.60 18.68
CA VAL A 549 39.56 -44.69 18.99
C VAL A 549 40.45 -44.83 20.37
N LYS A 550 41.78 -44.39 20.56
CA LYS A 550 42.56 -43.98 21.87
C LYS A 550 44.07 -43.33 21.82
N PRO A 551 44.66 -42.54 22.82
CA PRO A 551 46.09 -41.93 22.90
C PRO A 551 46.93 -41.68 24.28
N ALA A 552 48.21 -41.12 24.26
CA ALA A 552 48.95 -40.09 25.19
C ALA A 552 50.22 -40.34 26.20
N PRO A 553 51.08 -39.30 26.64
CA PRO A 553 52.49 -39.34 27.23
C PRO A 553 52.96 -38.31 28.40
N VAL A 554 54.25 -37.76 28.48
CA VAL A 554 54.91 -36.59 29.28
C VAL A 554 56.04 -36.96 30.35
N ALA A 555 57.09 -36.26 30.95
CA ALA A 555 57.62 -34.87 31.38
C ALA A 555 59.20 -34.64 31.16
N PRO A 556 60.17 -33.95 31.93
CA PRO A 556 60.31 -33.03 33.13
C PRO A 556 61.38 -31.80 33.08
N GLN A 557 62.14 -31.38 34.16
CA GLN A 557 63.12 -30.19 34.37
C GLN A 557 64.25 -30.46 35.48
N PRO A 558 65.16 -29.59 36.11
CA PRO A 558 65.52 -28.10 36.17
C PRO A 558 67.08 -27.65 36.37
N ILE A 559 67.44 -26.36 36.76
CA ILE A 559 68.78 -25.74 37.20
C ILE A 559 68.56 -24.50 38.17
N LYS A 560 69.55 -24.02 38.98
CA LYS A 560 69.43 -22.78 39.84
C LYS A 560 69.47 -21.46 39.04
N VAL A 561 68.30 -20.85 38.82
CA VAL A 561 68.11 -19.69 37.91
C VAL A 561 67.12 -18.67 38.49
N SER A 562 67.29 -17.37 38.20
CA SER A 562 66.31 -16.32 38.49
C SER A 562 65.63 -15.81 37.21
N ASN A 563 64.38 -15.36 37.32
CA ASN A 563 63.66 -14.81 36.17
C ASN A 563 64.14 -13.39 35.82
N ALA A 564 64.07 -13.05 34.55
CA ALA A 564 64.35 -11.72 34.01
C ALA A 564 63.28 -11.34 32.99
N GLN A 565 63.10 -10.04 32.73
CA GLN A 565 62.25 -9.56 31.64
C GLN A 565 63.02 -8.47 30.89
N MET A 566 63.89 -8.91 29.98
CA MET A 566 64.78 -8.03 29.22
C MET A 566 64.87 -8.50 27.77
N VAL A 567 65.39 -7.62 26.90
CA VAL A 567 65.98 -8.01 25.61
C VAL A 567 67.48 -7.73 25.64
N ALA A 568 68.25 -8.49 24.88
CA ALA A 568 69.71 -8.38 24.80
C ALA A 568 70.18 -8.36 23.34
N LYS A 569 71.01 -7.37 22.98
CA LYS A 569 71.74 -7.31 21.71
C LYS A 569 73.20 -7.70 21.97
N VAL A 570 73.67 -8.80 21.37
CA VAL A 570 75.06 -9.24 21.53
C VAL A 570 75.98 -8.29 20.76
N LYS A 571 76.98 -7.73 21.47
CA LYS A 571 77.77 -6.57 21.02
C LYS A 571 78.67 -6.87 19.83
N LEU A 572 79.46 -7.95 19.89
CA LEU A 572 80.52 -8.24 18.92
C LEU A 572 80.49 -9.71 18.48
N PRO A 573 80.96 -10.05 17.25
CA PRO A 573 81.14 -11.43 16.81
C PRO A 573 82.07 -12.26 17.72
N THR A 574 82.98 -11.59 18.44
CA THR A 574 83.94 -12.17 19.38
C THR A 574 83.36 -12.45 20.78
N SER A 575 82.16 -11.94 21.09
CA SER A 575 81.48 -12.17 22.38
C SER A 575 81.25 -13.66 22.67
N LYS A 576 81.26 -14.04 23.95
CA LYS A 576 81.23 -15.47 24.35
C LYS A 576 79.84 -15.98 24.71
N ILE A 577 79.51 -17.16 24.19
CA ILE A 577 78.25 -17.88 24.40
C ILE A 577 78.52 -19.27 24.97
N TYR A 578 77.83 -19.62 26.05
CA TYR A 578 78.00 -20.87 26.81
C TYR A 578 76.69 -21.68 26.72
N THR A 579 76.68 -23.00 26.49
CA THR A 579 75.40 -23.73 26.36
C THR A 579 74.73 -24.01 27.70
N SER A 580 75.52 -24.10 28.77
CA SER A 580 75.08 -23.96 30.16
C SER A 580 76.02 -23.04 30.95
N VAL A 581 75.56 -22.47 32.07
CA VAL A 581 76.33 -21.48 32.86
C VAL A 581 77.52 -22.07 33.63
N ASP A 582 77.52 -23.38 33.83
CA ASP A 582 78.56 -24.15 34.50
C ASP A 582 79.70 -24.59 33.56
N GLN A 583 79.57 -24.34 32.25
CA GLN A 583 80.61 -24.68 31.29
C GLN A 583 81.81 -23.74 31.38
N LYS A 584 83.00 -24.34 31.46
CA LYS A 584 84.29 -23.63 31.55
C LYS A 584 84.70 -22.90 30.26
N THR A 585 84.12 -23.26 29.12
CA THR A 585 84.45 -22.70 27.80
C THR A 585 83.20 -22.20 27.07
N GLY A 586 83.37 -21.19 26.22
CA GLY A 586 82.28 -20.57 25.44
C GLY A 586 82.71 -20.23 24.01
N VAL A 587 81.78 -20.37 23.07
CA VAL A 587 81.99 -20.16 21.63
C VAL A 587 81.79 -18.71 21.23
N ASN A 588 82.40 -18.28 20.13
CA ASN A 588 82.25 -16.94 19.58
C ASN A 588 80.85 -16.71 19.01
N ALA A 589 80.26 -15.55 19.26
CA ALA A 589 78.92 -15.15 18.83
C ALA A 589 78.82 -14.75 17.34
N LEU A 590 79.54 -15.40 16.42
CA LEU A 590 79.67 -15.00 15.01
C LEU A 590 78.31 -14.80 14.30
N ASP A 591 77.41 -15.76 14.46
CA ASP A 591 76.04 -15.75 13.94
C ASP A 591 75.08 -14.90 14.78
N LYS A 592 75.37 -14.75 16.07
CA LYS A 592 74.49 -14.14 17.08
C LYS A 592 74.70 -12.62 17.25
N ALA A 593 75.87 -12.09 16.90
CA ALA A 593 76.18 -10.67 17.00
C ALA A 593 75.29 -9.81 16.08
N ASN A 594 74.93 -8.61 16.55
CA ASN A 594 73.97 -7.71 15.90
C ASN A 594 72.58 -8.37 15.66
N ARG A 595 72.13 -9.22 16.58
CA ARG A 595 70.73 -9.72 16.71
C ARG A 595 70.22 -9.45 18.12
N THR A 596 68.91 -9.23 18.25
CA THR A 596 68.19 -9.02 19.51
C THR A 596 67.57 -10.33 19.99
N TYR A 597 67.82 -10.71 21.24
CA TYR A 597 67.32 -11.93 21.89
C TYR A 597 66.44 -11.58 23.09
N TYR A 598 65.55 -12.50 23.49
CA TYR A 598 64.90 -12.42 24.78
C TYR A 598 65.86 -12.87 25.87
N VAL A 599 65.71 -12.25 27.05
CA VAL A 599 66.33 -12.68 28.29
C VAL A 599 65.20 -12.84 29.31
N ASN A 600 64.66 -14.05 29.33
CA ASN A 600 63.60 -14.47 30.26
C ASN A 600 64.17 -15.03 31.58
N LYS A 601 65.46 -15.39 31.58
CA LYS A 601 66.18 -16.01 32.69
C LYS A 601 67.56 -15.34 32.81
N LYS A 602 67.95 -14.98 34.03
CA LYS A 602 69.34 -14.65 34.39
C LYS A 602 69.80 -15.64 35.46
N ALA A 603 70.93 -16.29 35.22
CA ALA A 603 71.53 -17.20 36.18
C ALA A 603 72.82 -16.57 36.70
N THR A 604 72.96 -16.59 38.01
CA THR A 604 74.20 -16.23 38.69
C THR A 604 74.91 -17.54 38.98
N TYR A 605 76.00 -17.80 38.26
CA TYR A 605 76.85 -18.95 38.46
C TYR A 605 78.29 -18.45 38.62
N ASN A 606 78.97 -18.92 39.67
CA ASN A 606 80.32 -18.51 40.06
C ASN A 606 80.52 -16.98 39.96
N GLY A 607 79.63 -16.22 40.60
CA GLY A 607 79.63 -14.74 40.66
C GLY A 607 79.26 -14.01 39.36
N SER A 608 79.42 -14.64 38.19
CA SER A 608 79.08 -14.02 36.91
C SER A 608 77.57 -14.07 36.67
N THR A 609 76.99 -12.92 36.29
CA THR A 609 75.62 -12.86 35.77
C THR A 609 75.63 -13.22 34.30
N TYR A 610 74.95 -14.31 33.97
CA TYR A 610 74.70 -14.75 32.61
C TYR A 610 73.23 -14.53 32.24
N TYR A 611 73.00 -14.06 31.02
CA TYR A 611 71.68 -13.89 30.45
C TYR A 611 71.39 -15.05 29.48
N ALA A 612 70.34 -15.83 29.75
CA ALA A 612 69.89 -16.86 28.81
C ALA A 612 69.31 -16.15 27.59
N LEU A 613 70.01 -16.25 26.47
CA LEU A 613 69.48 -15.79 25.20
C LEU A 613 68.47 -16.82 24.70
N SER A 614 67.27 -16.39 24.37
CA SER A 614 66.35 -17.17 23.56
C SER A 614 65.88 -16.38 22.35
N ASP A 615 65.68 -17.08 21.24
CA ASP A 615 65.26 -16.47 19.97
C ASP A 615 63.75 -16.19 19.92
N GLU A 616 63.27 -15.78 18.76
CA GLU A 616 61.86 -15.53 18.44
C GLU A 616 60.91 -16.70 18.74
N GLY A 617 61.39 -17.95 18.72
CA GLY A 617 60.65 -19.15 19.11
C GLY A 617 60.81 -19.54 20.58
N ASN A 618 61.48 -18.71 21.40
CA ASN A 618 62.01 -19.05 22.72
C ASN A 618 63.01 -20.23 22.72
N ASN A 619 63.60 -20.61 21.58
CA ASN A 619 64.65 -21.64 21.58
C ASN A 619 65.90 -21.09 22.28
N PRO A 620 66.50 -21.81 23.24
CA PRO A 620 67.74 -21.38 23.87
C PRO A 620 68.87 -21.23 22.84
N ARG A 621 69.55 -20.08 22.85
CA ARG A 621 70.71 -19.76 22.01
C ARG A 621 71.99 -19.64 22.85
N GLY A 622 71.99 -20.28 24.01
CA GLY A 622 73.05 -20.23 25.01
C GLY A 622 72.92 -19.03 25.94
N TRP A 623 73.86 -18.97 26.88
CA TRP A 623 74.03 -17.95 27.89
C TRP A 623 75.11 -16.97 27.43
N VAL A 624 74.85 -15.67 27.51
CA VAL A 624 75.86 -14.61 27.28
C VAL A 624 76.25 -13.95 28.59
N LYS A 625 77.52 -13.60 28.77
CA LYS A 625 77.97 -12.84 29.96
C LYS A 625 77.43 -11.41 29.89
N ALA A 626 77.06 -10.82 31.02
CA ALA A 626 76.43 -9.49 31.05
C ALA A 626 77.27 -8.36 30.41
N SER A 627 78.61 -8.49 30.39
CA SER A 627 79.55 -7.61 29.70
C SER A 627 79.34 -7.52 28.19
N ASP A 628 78.90 -8.62 27.58
CA ASP A 628 78.97 -8.89 26.14
C ASP A 628 77.68 -8.50 25.40
N ALA A 629 76.66 -8.05 26.13
CA ALA A 629 75.37 -7.65 25.59
C ALA A 629 75.03 -6.20 25.97
N VAL A 630 74.33 -5.49 25.07
CA VAL A 630 73.53 -4.32 25.44
C VAL A 630 72.15 -4.83 25.82
N VAL A 631 71.78 -4.69 27.09
CA VAL A 631 70.47 -5.11 27.60
C VAL A 631 69.50 -3.94 27.69
N SER A 632 68.21 -4.22 27.63
CA SER A 632 67.14 -3.24 27.80
C SER A 632 65.94 -3.88 28.48
N ASN A 633 65.32 -3.13 29.39
CA ASN A 633 64.19 -3.64 30.18
C ASN A 633 62.97 -3.85 29.28
N ARG A 634 62.33 -5.02 29.41
CA ARG A 634 61.15 -5.41 28.64
C ARG A 634 60.01 -5.66 29.63
N SER A 635 58.82 -5.16 29.35
CA SER A 635 57.63 -5.56 30.12
C SER A 635 57.33 -7.06 29.95
N ALA A 636 56.43 -7.58 30.80
CA ALA A 636 55.73 -8.82 30.50
C ALA A 636 54.96 -8.70 29.17
N GLU A 637 54.68 -9.84 28.53
CA GLU A 637 53.85 -9.87 27.31
C GLU A 637 52.39 -9.65 27.68
N VAL A 638 51.85 -8.46 27.39
CA VAL A 638 50.45 -8.15 27.63
C VAL A 638 49.63 -8.55 26.41
N LYS A 639 48.69 -9.49 26.57
CA LYS A 639 47.72 -9.84 25.52
C LYS A 639 46.95 -8.58 25.10
N VAL A 640 46.84 -8.34 23.78
CA VAL A 640 46.06 -7.22 23.23
C VAL A 640 45.28 -7.67 22.01
N SER A 641 44.07 -7.13 21.88
CA SER A 641 43.15 -7.39 20.77
C SER A 641 42.69 -6.08 20.15
N GLY A 642 42.46 -6.09 18.84
CA GLY A 642 41.93 -4.95 18.10
C GLY A 642 42.04 -5.19 16.60
N LYS A 643 41.69 -4.17 15.81
CA LYS A 643 41.96 -4.15 14.37
C LYS A 643 42.77 -2.91 14.04
N TYR A 644 43.91 -3.13 13.39
CA TYR A 644 44.85 -2.07 13.03
C TYR A 644 45.22 -2.19 11.55
N LYS A 645 45.81 -1.12 11.00
CA LYS A 645 46.38 -1.09 9.66
C LYS A 645 47.80 -0.56 9.72
N VAL A 646 48.69 -1.19 8.96
CA VAL A 646 50.07 -0.72 8.75
C VAL A 646 50.03 0.68 8.15
N ASN A 647 50.73 1.65 8.73
CA ASN A 647 50.78 3.02 8.22
C ASN A 647 52.09 3.29 7.45
N SER A 648 52.19 4.46 6.80
CA SER A 648 53.32 4.81 5.92
C SER A 648 54.67 5.00 6.63
N LYS A 649 54.72 4.98 7.96
CA LYS A 649 55.98 5.00 8.74
C LYS A 649 56.58 3.60 8.94
N ALA A 650 55.81 2.54 8.69
CA ALA A 650 56.27 1.16 8.88
C ALA A 650 57.27 0.75 7.80
N THR A 651 58.52 0.53 8.20
CA THR A 651 59.58 0.12 7.26
C THR A 651 59.68 -1.40 7.13
N SER A 652 59.71 -2.12 8.25
CA SER A 652 59.96 -3.57 8.31
C SER A 652 59.21 -4.24 9.46
N LEU A 653 58.81 -5.49 9.25
CA LEU A 653 58.24 -6.40 10.24
C LEU A 653 59.38 -7.25 10.82
N TYR A 654 59.56 -7.25 12.13
CA TYR A 654 60.68 -7.92 12.80
C TYR A 654 60.25 -9.21 13.51
N SER A 655 61.12 -10.22 13.59
CA SER A 655 60.83 -11.45 14.35
C SER A 655 60.86 -11.21 15.87
N MET A 656 61.55 -10.15 16.31
CA MET A 656 61.76 -9.77 17.70
C MET A 656 61.40 -8.30 17.97
N PRO A 657 60.93 -7.96 19.19
CA PRO A 657 60.74 -6.57 19.58
C PRO A 657 62.12 -5.91 19.71
N ASP A 658 62.26 -4.72 19.14
CA ASP A 658 63.54 -4.06 18.92
C ASP A 658 64.59 -4.90 18.16
N GLY A 659 64.13 -5.76 17.24
CA GLY A 659 64.95 -6.56 16.32
C GLY A 659 65.81 -5.71 15.37
N THR A 660 66.87 -6.32 14.83
CA THR A 660 67.82 -5.66 13.92
C THR A 660 67.53 -5.95 12.45
N MET A 661 68.32 -5.39 11.52
CA MET A 661 68.25 -5.72 10.09
C MET A 661 68.42 -7.22 9.80
N LYS A 662 69.17 -7.97 10.64
CA LYS A 662 69.28 -9.44 10.56
C LYS A 662 67.99 -10.19 10.94
N GLN A 663 66.95 -9.49 11.39
CA GLN A 663 65.70 -10.04 11.94
C GLN A 663 64.45 -9.50 11.24
N VAL A 664 64.59 -8.90 10.05
CA VAL A 664 63.46 -8.49 9.21
C VAL A 664 62.81 -9.74 8.60
N VAL A 665 61.55 -10.00 8.95
CA VAL A 665 60.71 -11.06 8.38
C VAL A 665 60.06 -10.59 7.08
N LYS A 666 59.69 -9.30 6.97
CA LYS A 666 59.16 -8.72 5.73
C LYS A 666 59.37 -7.21 5.65
N GLN A 667 59.75 -6.71 4.47
CA GLN A 667 59.70 -5.28 4.14
C GLN A 667 58.25 -4.81 3.99
N LEU A 668 57.87 -3.69 4.61
CA LEU A 668 56.46 -3.30 4.79
C LEU A 668 55.93 -2.22 3.85
N LYS A 669 56.79 -1.56 3.06
CA LYS A 669 56.37 -0.56 2.06
C LYS A 669 55.20 -1.05 1.17
N PRO A 670 55.18 -2.30 0.64
CA PRO A 670 54.05 -2.84 -0.15
C PRO A 670 52.77 -3.16 0.66
N PHE A 671 52.85 -3.14 1.99
CA PHE A 671 51.77 -3.53 2.90
C PHE A 671 51.11 -2.32 3.59
N THR A 672 51.49 -1.09 3.22
CA THR A 672 50.82 0.13 3.68
C THR A 672 49.30 0.04 3.49
N GLY A 673 48.53 0.33 4.54
CA GLY A 673 47.08 0.25 4.56
C GLY A 673 46.47 -1.15 4.72
N LYS A 674 47.28 -2.23 4.66
CA LYS A 674 46.82 -3.61 4.90
C LYS A 674 46.56 -3.86 6.39
N SER A 675 45.65 -4.78 6.68
CA SER A 675 45.22 -5.12 8.05
C SER A 675 46.30 -5.86 8.84
N PHE A 676 46.56 -5.38 10.05
CA PHE A 676 47.42 -6.00 11.06
C PHE A 676 46.55 -6.43 12.25
N THR A 677 46.65 -7.69 12.65
CA THR A 677 45.87 -8.28 13.74
C THR A 677 46.79 -8.55 14.93
N PRO A 678 46.80 -7.68 15.96
CA PRO A 678 47.66 -7.87 17.12
C PRO A 678 47.16 -9.01 18.01
N SER A 679 48.09 -9.61 18.76
CA SER A 679 47.79 -10.61 19.79
C SER A 679 48.47 -10.33 21.14
N LYS A 680 49.64 -9.67 21.14
CA LYS A 680 50.37 -9.27 22.35
C LYS A 680 51.21 -8.01 22.12
N LYS A 681 51.59 -7.32 23.19
CA LYS A 681 52.52 -6.19 23.18
C LYS A 681 53.57 -6.32 24.29
N VAL A 682 54.71 -5.67 24.11
CA VAL A 682 55.69 -5.39 25.15
C VAL A 682 56.14 -3.93 25.06
N THR A 683 56.53 -3.33 26.18
CA THR A 683 57.33 -2.10 26.17
C THR A 683 58.81 -2.51 26.29
N VAL A 684 59.67 -2.00 25.41
CA VAL A 684 61.13 -2.08 25.56
C VAL A 684 61.63 -0.66 25.86
N ASN A 685 62.23 -0.49 27.03
CA ASN A 685 62.52 0.81 27.64
C ASN A 685 61.25 1.69 27.65
N GLN A 686 61.14 2.70 26.77
CA GLN A 686 59.95 3.55 26.62
C GLN A 686 59.14 3.28 25.33
N SER A 687 59.63 2.45 24.41
CA SER A 687 58.95 2.16 23.13
C SER A 687 58.04 0.94 23.25
N VAL A 688 56.77 1.10 22.88
CA VAL A 688 55.80 0.00 22.81
C VAL A 688 55.90 -0.72 21.46
N TYR A 689 56.16 -2.02 21.49
CA TYR A 689 56.16 -2.93 20.35
C TYR A 689 54.94 -3.86 20.44
N VAL A 690 54.29 -4.12 19.31
CA VAL A 690 53.07 -4.92 19.19
C VAL A 690 53.34 -6.07 18.22
N TYR A 691 53.06 -7.30 18.66
CA TYR A 691 53.13 -8.51 17.86
C TYR A 691 51.76 -8.81 17.26
N GLY A 692 51.74 -9.26 16.01
CA GLY A 692 50.52 -9.61 15.32
C GLY A 692 50.77 -10.27 13.98
N THR A 693 49.69 -10.60 13.29
CA THR A 693 49.71 -11.19 11.94
C THR A 693 49.32 -10.17 10.87
N LEU A 694 50.04 -10.24 9.75
CA LEU A 694 49.86 -9.46 8.54
C LEU A 694 49.95 -10.43 7.35
N ASN A 695 48.83 -10.69 6.66
CA ASN A 695 48.77 -11.62 5.52
C ASN A 695 49.44 -12.98 5.83
N ASN A 696 49.04 -13.58 6.95
CA ASN A 696 49.56 -14.83 7.53
C ASN A 696 51.05 -14.82 7.97
N ILE A 697 51.78 -13.72 7.79
CA ILE A 697 53.14 -13.53 8.33
C ILE A 697 53.02 -12.91 9.73
N ALA A 698 53.73 -13.44 10.73
CA ALA A 698 53.72 -12.93 12.10
C ALA A 698 54.99 -12.12 12.42
N GLY A 699 54.87 -11.09 13.25
CA GLY A 699 56.02 -10.29 13.69
C GLY A 699 55.66 -9.05 14.51
N TRP A 700 56.68 -8.30 14.89
CA TRP A 700 56.61 -7.09 15.74
C TRP A 700 56.70 -5.80 14.92
N LEU A 701 55.93 -4.80 15.35
CA LEU A 701 55.97 -3.40 14.91
C LEU A 701 55.94 -2.45 16.09
N LYS A 702 56.45 -1.23 15.95
CA LYS A 702 56.27 -0.16 16.95
C LYS A 702 54.83 0.34 16.92
N GLN A 703 54.29 0.72 18.08
CA GLN A 703 52.91 1.16 18.24
C GLN A 703 52.51 2.36 17.35
N HIS A 704 53.48 3.18 16.90
CA HIS A 704 53.27 4.31 15.99
C HIS A 704 53.38 3.97 14.50
N GLU A 705 53.80 2.76 14.14
CA GLU A 705 53.84 2.24 12.75
C GLU A 705 52.51 1.62 12.32
N ILE A 706 51.57 1.48 13.26
CA ILE A 706 50.21 0.99 13.06
C ILE A 706 49.18 2.06 13.41
N SER A 707 48.01 1.99 12.79
CA SER A 707 46.87 2.89 13.00
C SER A 707 45.61 2.10 13.34
N VAL A 708 44.74 2.63 14.20
CA VAL A 708 43.49 1.95 14.57
C VAL A 708 42.54 1.91 13.38
N ASP A 709 41.99 0.75 13.05
CA ASP A 709 41.03 0.60 11.95
C ASP A 709 39.65 1.18 12.36
N ARG A 710 39.49 2.50 12.19
CA ARG A 710 38.27 3.26 12.49
C ARG A 710 37.09 2.98 11.54
N THR A 711 36.98 1.77 11.01
CA THR A 711 35.83 1.33 10.22
C THR A 711 34.56 1.38 11.10
N PRO A 712 33.54 2.19 10.75
CA PRO A 712 32.40 2.43 11.64
C PRO A 712 31.54 1.18 11.83
N VAL A 713 31.15 0.90 13.07
CA VAL A 713 30.28 -0.23 13.40
C VAL A 713 28.85 0.14 13.04
N ILE A 714 28.34 -0.49 11.98
CA ILE A 714 26.99 -0.26 11.44
C ILE A 714 26.16 -1.52 11.67
N THR A 715 25.01 -1.40 12.33
CA THR A 715 24.07 -2.52 12.44
C THR A 715 23.32 -2.73 11.12
N LYS A 716 22.88 -3.97 10.85
CA LYS A 716 21.85 -4.23 9.82
C LYS A 716 20.65 -3.29 10.05
N SER A 717 20.11 -2.71 8.99
CA SER A 717 18.96 -1.83 9.09
C SER A 717 17.66 -2.59 9.36
N LYS A 718 16.67 -1.89 9.90
CA LYS A 718 15.31 -2.37 10.15
C LYS A 718 14.33 -1.41 9.48
N ALA A 719 13.35 -1.94 8.74
CA ALA A 719 12.28 -1.12 8.16
C ALA A 719 11.36 -0.55 9.27
N VAL A 720 10.79 0.63 9.02
CA VAL A 720 9.86 1.31 9.94
C VAL A 720 8.80 2.11 9.16
N LYS A 721 7.59 2.28 9.74
CA LYS A 721 6.57 3.23 9.26
C LYS A 721 6.59 4.50 10.12
N LEU A 722 7.51 5.41 9.81
CA LEU A 722 7.64 6.71 10.47
C LEU A 722 7.60 7.84 9.44
N ILE A 723 7.20 9.02 9.90
CA ILE A 723 7.45 10.30 9.22
C ILE A 723 8.23 11.18 10.19
N GLY A 724 9.07 12.08 9.70
CA GLY A 724 9.85 12.95 10.57
C GLY A 724 10.02 14.36 10.04
N ARG A 725 10.15 15.31 10.97
CA ARG A 725 10.47 16.72 10.68
C ARG A 725 11.92 16.99 11.07
N THR A 726 12.72 17.41 10.11
CA THR A 726 14.13 17.75 10.33
C THR A 726 14.27 19.03 11.15
N ALA A 727 15.42 19.19 11.82
CA ALA A 727 15.72 20.38 12.62
C ALA A 727 15.74 21.68 11.79
N PRO A 728 15.44 22.85 12.39
CA PRO A 728 15.55 24.17 11.74
C PRO A 728 17.00 24.71 11.74
N LYS A 729 18.00 23.83 11.64
CA LYS A 729 19.44 24.14 11.59
C LYS A 729 20.13 23.18 10.62
N GLN A 730 21.30 23.54 10.10
CA GLN A 730 22.02 22.72 9.11
C GLN A 730 22.18 21.26 9.56
N VAL A 731 21.84 20.30 8.68
CA VAL A 731 21.92 18.86 8.95
C VAL A 731 22.96 18.18 8.06
N LEU A 732 23.69 17.21 8.62
CA LEU A 732 24.54 16.31 7.86
C LEU A 732 23.72 15.10 7.42
N ILE A 733 23.67 14.87 6.10
CA ILE A 733 23.02 13.70 5.50
C ILE A 733 24.11 12.76 5.01
N TYR A 734 23.94 11.48 5.29
CA TYR A 734 24.88 10.43 4.92
C TYR A 734 24.34 9.73 3.66
N LYS A 735 25.07 9.74 2.53
CA LYS A 735 24.63 9.03 1.30
C LYS A 735 24.44 7.54 1.62
N ASP A 736 25.38 7.01 2.38
CA ASP A 736 25.39 5.73 3.06
C ASP A 736 26.02 5.97 4.45
N LEU A 737 25.89 5.04 5.40
CA LEU A 737 26.35 5.25 6.78
C LEU A 737 27.89 5.36 6.96
N LYS A 738 28.68 5.34 5.87
CA LYS A 738 30.10 5.68 5.84
C LYS A 738 30.32 7.09 5.26
N THR A 739 29.65 7.42 4.16
CA THR A 739 29.89 8.64 3.34
C THR A 739 28.98 9.84 3.71
N ILE A 740 29.57 10.97 4.09
CA ILE A 740 28.86 12.22 4.47
C ILE A 740 28.66 13.13 3.25
N LYS A 741 27.50 13.81 3.19
CA LYS A 741 27.23 14.97 2.34
C LYS A 741 26.51 16.08 3.15
N PRO A 742 27.08 17.28 3.30
CA PRO A 742 26.34 18.42 3.86
C PRO A 742 25.14 18.77 2.97
N VAL A 743 23.94 18.97 3.54
CA VAL A 743 22.74 19.36 2.77
C VAL A 743 21.98 20.48 3.49
N THR A 744 22.14 21.71 3.01
CA THR A 744 21.46 22.91 3.54
C THR A 744 19.96 22.95 3.21
N LYS A 745 19.54 22.37 2.08
CA LYS A 745 18.15 22.44 1.59
C LYS A 745 17.12 21.67 2.45
N LEU A 746 17.58 20.81 3.37
CA LEU A 746 16.74 19.93 4.19
C LEU A 746 16.47 20.44 5.63
N ILE A 747 16.73 21.71 5.94
CA ILE A 747 16.25 22.33 7.20
C ILE A 747 14.73 22.44 7.21
N ASP A 748 14.09 22.27 8.38
CA ASP A 748 12.62 22.30 8.59
C ASP A 748 11.82 21.63 7.44
N THR A 749 12.02 20.33 7.25
CA THR A 749 11.42 19.54 6.17
C THR A 749 10.74 18.31 6.74
N GLN A 750 9.49 18.09 6.36
CA GLN A 750 8.79 16.83 6.61
C GLN A 750 9.22 15.80 5.55
N VAL A 751 9.68 14.63 6.00
CA VAL A 751 10.22 13.54 5.17
C VAL A 751 9.69 12.19 5.66
N TYR A 752 9.53 11.22 4.76
CA TYR A 752 9.27 9.83 5.18
C TYR A 752 10.55 9.23 5.77
N VAL A 753 10.38 8.36 6.76
CA VAL A 753 11.46 7.62 7.42
C VAL A 753 11.18 6.13 7.23
N ASN A 754 11.94 5.49 6.35
CA ASN A 754 11.64 4.15 5.82
C ASN A 754 12.43 3.05 6.54
N GLU A 755 13.64 3.37 7.05
CA GLU A 755 14.50 2.46 7.79
C GLU A 755 15.17 3.15 8.98
N THR A 756 15.58 2.38 9.97
CA THR A 756 16.49 2.78 11.05
C THR A 756 17.69 1.83 11.15
N ALA A 757 18.83 2.36 11.57
CA ALA A 757 20.05 1.61 11.84
C ALA A 757 20.87 2.34 12.91
N LYS A 758 21.84 1.67 13.54
CA LYS A 758 22.81 2.28 14.43
C LYS A 758 24.18 2.40 13.76
N ARG A 759 24.84 3.54 13.92
CA ARG A 759 26.24 3.80 13.54
C ARG A 759 27.00 4.18 14.80
N ASN A 760 27.95 3.35 15.22
CA ASN A 760 28.64 3.45 16.51
C ASN A 760 27.64 3.60 17.68
N ASN A 761 26.64 2.70 17.72
CA ASN A 761 25.48 2.68 18.64
C ASN A 761 24.49 3.87 18.55
N VAL A 762 24.85 5.00 17.92
CA VAL A 762 23.95 6.15 17.71
C VAL A 762 22.87 5.82 16.67
N PRO A 763 21.56 6.10 16.91
CA PRO A 763 20.51 5.83 15.92
C PRO A 763 20.50 6.82 14.75
N TYR A 764 20.32 6.28 13.55
CA TYR A 764 20.11 6.99 12.30
C TYR A 764 18.83 6.51 11.60
N TYR A 765 18.28 7.34 10.73
CA TYR A 765 17.07 7.10 9.97
C TYR A 765 17.31 7.34 8.47
N LYS A 766 16.89 6.40 7.61
CA LYS A 766 16.90 6.57 6.15
C LYS A 766 15.69 7.36 5.74
N ILE A 767 15.90 8.55 5.18
CA ILE A 767 14.86 9.51 4.83
C ILE A 767 14.61 9.58 3.32
N ALA A 768 13.36 9.85 2.96
CA ALA A 768 12.91 10.05 1.58
C ALA A 768 12.00 11.28 1.47
N ASP A 769 11.99 11.92 0.29
CA ASP A 769 11.09 13.05 0.01
C ASP A 769 9.63 12.60 -0.22
N ASN A 770 8.75 13.57 -0.52
CA ASN A 770 7.32 13.32 -0.78
C ASN A 770 7.05 12.44 -2.02
N ASN A 771 8.03 12.30 -2.93
CA ASN A 771 7.99 11.42 -4.10
C ASN A 771 8.69 10.07 -3.82
N ASN A 772 8.93 9.74 -2.54
CA ASN A 772 9.62 8.54 -2.07
C ASN A 772 11.10 8.43 -2.49
N LYS A 773 11.70 9.48 -3.08
CA LYS A 773 13.11 9.46 -3.50
C LYS A 773 14.02 9.51 -2.27
N VAL A 774 14.90 8.52 -2.13
CA VAL A 774 15.82 8.42 -0.99
C VAL A 774 16.79 9.59 -0.99
N LEU A 775 16.84 10.32 0.13
CA LEU A 775 17.69 11.49 0.34
C LEU A 775 19.01 11.11 1.05
N GLY A 776 18.99 10.04 1.83
CA GLY A 776 20.14 9.53 2.59
C GLY A 776 19.76 9.17 4.03
N TRP A 777 20.75 9.10 4.91
CA TRP A 777 20.59 8.82 6.34
C TRP A 777 20.83 10.09 7.17
N ILE A 778 19.94 10.37 8.12
CA ILE A 778 20.06 11.47 9.10
C ILE A 778 20.22 10.89 10.52
N SER A 779 20.98 11.55 11.39
CA SER A 779 21.03 11.16 12.81
C SER A 779 19.71 11.49 13.49
N SER A 780 19.24 10.60 14.37
CA SER A 780 18.07 10.80 15.24
C SER A 780 18.08 12.13 16.01
N LYS A 781 19.26 12.66 16.35
CA LYS A 781 19.41 13.99 17.01
C LYS A 781 18.88 15.17 16.18
N PHE A 782 18.70 15.02 14.87
CA PHE A 782 18.32 16.09 13.95
C PHE A 782 16.95 15.89 13.29
N ILE A 783 16.14 14.94 13.75
CA ILE A 783 14.80 14.67 13.21
C ILE A 783 13.83 14.24 14.31
N LYS A 784 12.70 14.95 14.45
CA LYS A 784 11.59 14.54 15.33
C LYS A 784 10.66 13.63 14.55
N THR A 785 10.52 12.37 14.95
CA THR A 785 9.70 11.37 14.25
C THR A 785 8.34 11.14 14.92
N ALA A 786 7.37 10.68 14.13
CA ALA A 786 6.06 10.24 14.56
C ALA A 786 5.65 8.96 13.81
N PRO A 787 4.89 8.04 14.42
CA PRO A 787 4.37 6.85 13.74
C PRO A 787 3.32 7.24 12.69
N THR A 788 3.28 6.45 11.61
CA THR A 788 2.29 6.60 10.53
C THR A 788 1.53 5.30 10.29
N ALA A 789 0.21 5.37 10.24
CA ALA A 789 -0.65 4.26 9.86
C ALA A 789 -1.85 4.76 9.04
N THR A 790 -2.22 4.05 7.97
CA THR A 790 -3.50 4.30 7.29
C THR A 790 -4.65 3.81 8.16
N ILE A 791 -5.73 4.58 8.23
CA ILE A 791 -6.93 4.30 9.02
C ILE A 791 -8.14 3.98 8.12
N SER A 792 -8.20 4.52 6.89
CA SER A 792 -9.31 4.26 5.97
C SER A 792 -8.92 4.46 4.50
N TRP A 793 -9.44 3.57 3.65
CA TRP A 793 -9.42 3.61 2.18
C TRP A 793 -10.68 4.24 1.56
N THR A 794 -11.64 4.64 2.39
CA THR A 794 -13.00 4.97 1.95
C THR A 794 -13.03 6.27 1.15
N LYS A 795 -13.18 6.13 -0.17
CA LYS A 795 -13.36 7.24 -1.10
C LYS A 795 -14.59 8.05 -0.70
N SER A 796 -14.41 9.35 -0.46
CA SER A 796 -15.46 10.17 0.16
C SER A 796 -15.29 11.66 -0.16
N ALA A 797 -16.36 12.28 -0.67
CA ALA A 797 -16.42 13.71 -0.87
C ALA A 797 -16.38 14.44 0.50
N HIS A 798 -15.44 15.36 0.63
CA HIS A 798 -15.26 16.20 1.80
C HIS A 798 -15.25 17.67 1.39
N THR A 799 -15.77 18.53 2.24
CA THR A 799 -15.90 19.97 1.91
C THR A 799 -14.95 20.79 2.79
N VAL A 800 -14.47 21.92 2.27
CA VAL A 800 -13.51 22.77 2.97
C VAL A 800 -14.20 23.45 4.17
N LYS A 801 -13.77 23.09 5.39
CA LYS A 801 -14.24 23.70 6.64
C LYS A 801 -13.38 24.90 7.04
N VAL A 802 -12.07 24.86 6.77
CA VAL A 802 -11.12 25.91 7.13
C VAL A 802 -10.46 26.44 5.85
N PRO A 803 -11.06 27.42 5.14
CA PRO A 803 -10.55 27.89 3.85
C PRO A 803 -9.18 28.58 3.95
N THR A 804 -8.79 29.07 5.13
CA THR A 804 -7.46 29.59 5.44
C THR A 804 -6.39 28.50 5.60
N GLY A 805 -6.77 27.23 5.67
CA GLY A 805 -5.87 26.09 5.72
C GLY A 805 -5.19 25.80 4.37
N TYR A 806 -4.36 24.77 4.34
CA TYR A 806 -3.48 24.47 3.20
C TYR A 806 -3.49 22.99 2.82
N ILE A 807 -3.28 22.75 1.53
CA ILE A 807 -2.97 21.43 0.97
C ILE A 807 -1.45 21.31 0.92
N TYR A 808 -0.91 20.17 1.35
CA TYR A 808 0.53 19.88 1.41
C TYR A 808 0.92 18.73 0.47
N ASN A 809 2.17 18.66 0.03
CA ASN A 809 2.66 17.51 -0.75
C ASN A 809 2.95 16.25 0.10
N ILE A 810 2.96 16.38 1.42
CA ILE A 810 3.19 15.32 2.41
C ILE A 810 2.37 15.63 3.68
N PRO A 811 1.78 14.65 4.39
CA PRO A 811 1.00 14.94 5.59
C PRO A 811 1.90 15.53 6.68
N SER A 812 1.38 16.54 7.41
CA SER A 812 2.17 17.35 8.37
C SER A 812 3.37 18.11 7.76
N GLY A 813 3.32 18.44 6.45
CA GLY A 813 4.34 19.21 5.75
C GLY A 813 4.69 20.56 6.40
N ALA A 814 5.94 21.01 6.20
CA ALA A 814 6.38 22.35 6.60
C ALA A 814 5.80 23.45 5.69
N ASN A 815 6.04 24.73 6.02
CA ASN A 815 5.49 25.85 5.25
C ASN A 815 5.90 25.83 3.76
N LYS A 816 7.14 25.41 3.48
CA LYS A 816 7.68 25.23 2.11
C LYS A 816 7.14 24.00 1.36
N GLN A 817 6.25 23.22 1.99
CA GLN A 817 5.63 22.01 1.43
C GLN A 817 4.12 22.18 1.20
N ARG A 818 3.60 23.39 1.40
CA ARG A 818 2.25 23.81 0.99
C ARG A 818 2.21 23.93 -0.54
N ILE A 819 1.21 23.31 -1.17
CA ILE A 819 1.01 23.31 -2.64
C ILE A 819 -0.27 24.04 -3.08
N ALA A 820 -1.20 24.32 -2.16
CA ALA A 820 -2.34 25.21 -2.38
C ALA A 820 -2.90 25.73 -1.04
N LYS A 821 -3.64 26.84 -1.08
CA LYS A 821 -4.60 27.19 -0.01
C LYS A 821 -5.90 26.39 -0.25
N LEU A 822 -6.62 26.04 0.82
CA LEU A 822 -7.93 25.40 0.68
C LEU A 822 -8.96 26.33 0.03
N SER A 823 -8.81 27.65 0.19
CA SER A 823 -9.62 28.67 -0.48
C SER A 823 -9.55 28.67 -2.01
N THR A 824 -8.59 27.99 -2.65
CA THR A 824 -8.51 27.91 -4.12
C THR A 824 -9.16 26.65 -4.70
N VAL A 825 -9.79 25.81 -3.87
CA VAL A 825 -10.49 24.60 -4.32
C VAL A 825 -11.79 24.97 -5.04
N LYS A 826 -11.83 24.73 -6.36
CA LYS A 826 -13.01 24.95 -7.20
C LYS A 826 -14.19 24.13 -6.67
N GLY A 827 -15.32 24.79 -6.39
CA GLY A 827 -16.51 24.15 -5.82
C GLY A 827 -16.39 23.72 -4.36
N GLY A 828 -15.32 24.12 -3.63
CA GLY A 828 -15.16 23.88 -2.19
C GLY A 828 -15.06 22.41 -1.76
N THR A 829 -15.08 21.46 -2.71
CA THR A 829 -15.14 20.01 -2.47
C THR A 829 -13.84 19.33 -2.89
N LEU A 830 -13.40 18.38 -2.07
CA LEU A 830 -12.20 17.57 -2.22
C LEU A 830 -12.61 16.09 -2.22
N GLN A 831 -12.02 15.28 -3.10
CA GLN A 831 -12.24 13.84 -3.06
C GLN A 831 -11.17 13.20 -2.19
N VAL A 832 -11.53 12.78 -0.98
CA VAL A 832 -10.64 11.98 -0.12
C VAL A 832 -10.50 10.59 -0.73
N ILE A 833 -9.27 10.12 -0.85
CA ILE A 833 -8.92 8.78 -1.36
C ILE A 833 -8.15 7.91 -0.36
N ARG A 834 -7.69 8.50 0.76
CA ARG A 834 -7.02 7.81 1.88
C ARG A 834 -7.09 8.67 3.14
N THR A 835 -7.17 8.06 4.32
CA THR A 835 -7.01 8.75 5.61
C THR A 835 -5.86 8.15 6.42
N ASP A 836 -4.84 8.96 6.68
CA ASP A 836 -3.63 8.63 7.43
C ASP A 836 -3.69 9.18 8.86
N LYS A 837 -3.17 8.43 9.83
CA LYS A 837 -2.86 8.91 11.18
C LYS A 837 -1.37 9.16 11.29
N VAL A 838 -1.00 10.42 11.53
CA VAL A 838 0.37 10.86 11.82
C VAL A 838 0.44 11.21 13.31
N GLY A 839 1.03 10.32 14.11
CA GLY A 839 1.02 10.42 15.57
C GLY A 839 -0.41 10.40 16.14
N ARG A 840 -0.90 11.57 16.55
CA ARG A 840 -2.28 11.76 17.05
C ARG A 840 -3.23 12.41 16.03
N THR A 841 -2.72 12.91 14.90
CA THR A 841 -3.49 13.75 13.95
C THR A 841 -3.89 12.97 12.71
N LEU A 842 -5.15 13.11 12.29
CA LEU A 842 -5.63 12.56 11.01
C LEU A 842 -5.37 13.52 9.84
N TRP A 843 -5.01 12.93 8.70
CA TRP A 843 -4.71 13.61 7.43
C TRP A 843 -5.35 12.85 6.28
N HIS A 844 -6.04 13.55 5.38
CA HIS A 844 -6.61 12.94 4.19
C HIS A 844 -5.70 13.17 2.98
N LYS A 845 -5.43 12.12 2.19
CA LYS A 845 -4.94 12.26 0.81
C LYS A 845 -6.15 12.63 -0.06
N VAL A 846 -6.04 13.74 -0.80
CA VAL A 846 -7.13 14.32 -1.59
C VAL A 846 -6.77 14.50 -3.06
N ILE A 847 -7.79 14.41 -3.93
CA ILE A 847 -7.76 14.89 -5.32
C ILE A 847 -8.54 16.21 -5.41
N TYR A 848 -8.00 17.21 -6.12
CA TYR A 848 -8.57 18.56 -6.24
C TYR A 848 -8.20 19.28 -7.56
N ASN A 849 -8.96 20.33 -7.92
CA ASN A 849 -8.64 21.30 -8.99
C ASN A 849 -8.08 20.71 -10.29
N ASN A 850 -8.81 19.77 -10.89
CA ASN A 850 -8.38 18.97 -12.02
C ASN A 850 -7.07 18.23 -11.66
N ASN A 851 -7.23 17.03 -11.09
CA ASN A 851 -6.18 16.00 -10.99
C ASN A 851 -5.05 16.26 -9.99
N LYS A 852 -5.03 17.39 -9.27
CA LYS A 852 -3.95 17.69 -8.31
C LYS A 852 -4.12 16.83 -7.05
N ILE A 853 -3.02 16.26 -6.58
CA ILE A 853 -2.99 15.37 -5.41
C ILE A 853 -2.26 16.07 -4.26
N GLY A 854 -2.77 15.91 -3.04
CA GLY A 854 -2.11 16.42 -1.84
C GLY A 854 -2.68 15.86 -0.54
N TYR A 855 -2.27 16.46 0.58
CA TYR A 855 -2.67 16.09 1.93
C TYR A 855 -3.27 17.28 2.68
N VAL A 856 -4.38 17.06 3.38
CA VAL A 856 -5.10 18.05 4.19
C VAL A 856 -5.33 17.50 5.59
N SER A 857 -5.32 18.33 6.64
CA SER A 857 -5.62 17.83 7.99
C SER A 857 -7.12 17.58 8.12
N ALA A 858 -7.54 16.48 8.76
CA ALA A 858 -8.96 16.11 8.83
C ALA A 858 -9.84 17.18 9.50
N ARG A 859 -9.28 17.94 10.44
CA ARG A 859 -9.93 19.09 11.10
C ARG A 859 -10.25 20.26 10.17
N ASP A 860 -9.58 20.35 9.02
CA ASP A 860 -9.74 21.43 8.03
C ASP A 860 -10.91 21.16 7.07
N LEU A 861 -11.55 19.97 7.17
CA LEU A 861 -12.64 19.50 6.31
C LEU A 861 -13.93 19.19 7.11
N PHE A 862 -15.06 19.08 6.39
CA PHE A 862 -16.24 18.34 6.83
C PHE A 862 -16.38 17.04 6.01
N THR A 863 -16.85 15.98 6.66
CA THR A 863 -17.18 14.69 6.03
C THR A 863 -18.66 14.67 5.62
N GLN A 864 -18.96 14.43 4.34
CA GLN A 864 -20.34 14.22 3.90
C GLN A 864 -20.85 12.83 4.31
N LYS A 865 -22.06 12.78 4.86
CA LYS A 865 -22.79 11.55 5.21
C LYS A 865 -23.89 11.33 4.17
N ILE A 866 -23.74 10.31 3.33
CA ILE A 866 -24.70 9.99 2.27
C ILE A 866 -25.45 8.71 2.65
N THR A 867 -26.77 8.80 2.81
CA THR A 867 -27.66 7.66 3.04
C THR A 867 -28.25 7.24 1.69
N LYS A 868 -28.02 5.99 1.29
CA LYS A 868 -28.63 5.40 0.09
C LYS A 868 -29.83 4.55 0.49
N LEU A 869 -30.95 4.73 -0.21
CA LEU A 869 -32.18 3.96 -0.06
C LEU A 869 -32.56 3.37 -1.42
N LYS A 870 -33.11 2.16 -1.45
CA LYS A 870 -33.59 1.51 -2.67
C LYS A 870 -35.06 1.87 -2.89
N ALA A 871 -35.44 2.32 -4.08
CA ALA A 871 -36.84 2.52 -4.43
C ALA A 871 -37.55 1.15 -4.64
N PRO A 872 -38.83 1.01 -4.27
CA PRO A 872 -39.59 -0.24 -4.47
C PRO A 872 -40.02 -0.48 -5.93
N THR A 873 -39.83 0.49 -6.82
CA THR A 873 -40.16 0.39 -8.25
C THR A 873 -39.04 0.97 -9.11
N THR A 874 -38.78 0.38 -10.28
CA THR A 874 -37.81 0.90 -11.24
C THR A 874 -38.17 2.30 -11.74
N LEU A 875 -37.18 3.05 -12.24
CA LEU A 875 -37.40 4.41 -12.76
C LEU A 875 -38.51 4.46 -13.83
N SER A 876 -38.55 3.48 -14.74
CA SER A 876 -39.58 3.39 -15.78
C SER A 876 -40.99 3.19 -15.20
N ALA A 877 -41.14 2.26 -14.24
CA ALA A 877 -42.42 2.03 -13.56
C ALA A 877 -42.86 3.24 -12.72
N ALA A 878 -41.90 3.94 -12.09
CA ALA A 878 -42.17 5.17 -11.35
C ALA A 878 -42.64 6.31 -12.29
N VAL A 879 -41.97 6.51 -13.44
CA VAL A 879 -42.37 7.48 -14.47
C VAL A 879 -43.76 7.16 -15.04
N ALA A 880 -44.06 5.89 -15.32
CA ALA A 880 -45.38 5.46 -15.79
C ALA A 880 -46.51 5.87 -14.81
N LYS A 881 -46.28 5.69 -13.50
CA LYS A 881 -47.20 6.19 -12.45
C LYS A 881 -47.36 7.72 -12.49
N GLN A 882 -46.27 8.48 -12.63
CA GLN A 882 -46.34 9.95 -12.74
C GLN A 882 -47.15 10.40 -13.96
N MET A 883 -46.96 9.76 -15.12
CA MET A 883 -47.67 10.13 -16.35
C MET A 883 -49.17 9.81 -16.28
N ASN A 884 -49.57 8.82 -15.48
CA ASN A 884 -50.98 8.47 -15.30
C ASN A 884 -51.76 9.46 -14.41
N LEU A 885 -51.09 10.30 -13.61
CA LEU A 885 -51.74 11.24 -12.69
C LEU A 885 -52.79 12.13 -13.36
N GLY A 886 -52.50 12.64 -14.56
CA GLY A 886 -53.41 13.50 -15.32
C GLY A 886 -54.70 12.82 -15.76
N LYS A 887 -54.76 11.48 -15.77
CA LYS A 887 -55.97 10.69 -16.07
C LYS A 887 -56.79 10.37 -14.81
N VAL A 888 -56.12 10.21 -13.66
CA VAL A 888 -56.77 9.85 -12.38
C VAL A 888 -57.31 11.09 -11.67
N HIS A 889 -56.57 12.22 -11.74
CA HIS A 889 -56.95 13.48 -11.12
C HIS A 889 -56.68 14.65 -12.08
N ALA A 890 -57.75 15.30 -12.54
CA ALA A 890 -57.68 16.44 -13.45
C ALA A 890 -56.70 17.51 -12.95
N GLY A 891 -55.96 18.13 -13.87
CA GLY A 891 -54.94 19.16 -13.56
C GLY A 891 -53.65 18.65 -12.90
N SER A 892 -53.59 17.41 -12.43
CA SER A 892 -52.50 16.84 -11.61
C SER A 892 -51.31 16.26 -12.39
N ALA A 893 -51.36 16.34 -13.74
CA ALA A 893 -50.26 15.91 -14.59
C ALA A 893 -48.94 16.63 -14.24
N PRO A 894 -47.77 15.99 -14.38
CA PRO A 894 -46.47 16.66 -14.28
C PRO A 894 -46.34 17.80 -15.31
N LYS A 895 -45.78 18.95 -14.91
CA LYS A 895 -45.72 20.17 -15.74
C LYS A 895 -44.31 20.72 -15.87
N VAL A 896 -44.07 21.52 -16.91
CA VAL A 896 -42.88 22.36 -17.06
C VAL A 896 -43.30 23.81 -16.88
N VAL A 897 -42.68 24.51 -15.94
CA VAL A 897 -42.88 25.96 -15.71
C VAL A 897 -41.66 26.74 -16.20
N PHE A 898 -41.88 27.67 -17.14
CA PHE A 898 -40.86 28.37 -17.92
C PHE A 898 -41.25 29.82 -18.25
N SER A 899 -40.27 30.69 -18.46
CA SER A 899 -40.44 32.09 -18.85
C SER A 899 -40.23 32.29 -20.35
N THR A 900 -40.87 33.32 -20.90
CA THR A 900 -40.66 33.86 -22.25
C THR A 900 -40.44 35.38 -22.14
N PRO A 901 -39.89 36.06 -23.15
CA PRO A 901 -39.81 37.52 -23.15
C PRO A 901 -41.17 38.22 -22.96
N GLN A 902 -42.25 37.59 -23.44
CA GLN A 902 -43.62 38.11 -23.38
C GLN A 902 -44.36 37.75 -22.08
N SER A 903 -43.92 36.71 -21.36
CA SER A 903 -44.53 36.31 -20.09
C SER A 903 -43.50 35.76 -19.10
N ALA A 904 -43.42 36.41 -17.94
CA ALA A 904 -42.68 35.92 -16.78
C ALA A 904 -43.30 34.65 -16.15
N TYR A 905 -44.42 34.11 -16.66
CA TYR A 905 -44.97 32.83 -16.21
C TYR A 905 -45.73 32.07 -17.30
N ASN A 906 -45.18 30.93 -17.73
CA ASN A 906 -45.84 29.99 -18.64
C ASN A 906 -45.77 28.57 -18.06
N VAL A 907 -46.78 27.75 -18.37
CA VAL A 907 -46.86 26.35 -17.93
C VAL A 907 -47.43 25.44 -19.02
N ARG A 908 -46.82 24.27 -19.19
CA ARG A 908 -47.36 23.18 -20.04
C ARG A 908 -47.22 21.83 -19.35
N ASN A 909 -47.91 20.80 -19.84
CA ASN A 909 -47.64 19.43 -19.42
C ASN A 909 -46.22 18.99 -19.84
N ALA A 910 -45.60 18.14 -19.03
CA ALA A 910 -44.30 17.55 -19.29
C ALA A 910 -44.43 16.25 -20.09
N THR A 911 -43.45 15.98 -20.95
CA THR A 911 -43.32 14.68 -21.63
C THR A 911 -42.73 13.62 -20.70
N ALA A 912 -42.97 12.33 -20.99
CA ALA A 912 -42.39 11.23 -20.22
C ALA A 912 -40.85 11.26 -20.19
N ALA A 913 -40.19 11.73 -21.26
CA ALA A 913 -38.74 11.90 -21.32
C ALA A 913 -38.25 13.01 -20.37
N GLU A 914 -38.95 14.15 -20.31
CA GLU A 914 -38.66 15.24 -19.37
C GLU A 914 -38.86 14.80 -17.92
N VAL A 915 -39.96 14.09 -17.62
CA VAL A 915 -40.21 13.49 -16.30
C VAL A 915 -39.11 12.50 -15.93
N THR A 916 -38.71 11.61 -16.85
CA THR A 916 -37.59 10.67 -16.65
C THR A 916 -36.28 11.39 -16.32
N LYS A 917 -35.93 12.45 -17.07
CA LYS A 917 -34.72 13.26 -16.84
C LYS A 917 -34.76 13.97 -15.48
N ALA A 918 -35.92 14.44 -15.06
CA ALA A 918 -36.09 15.10 -13.76
C ALA A 918 -36.03 14.10 -12.59
N MET A 919 -36.67 12.93 -12.72
CA MET A 919 -36.70 11.85 -11.71
C MET A 919 -35.37 11.08 -11.58
N ASN A 920 -34.61 10.90 -12.64
CA ASN A 920 -33.37 10.11 -12.60
C ASN A 920 -32.39 10.69 -11.56
N THR A 921 -32.00 9.90 -10.56
CA THR A 921 -31.11 10.34 -9.47
C THR A 921 -29.63 10.08 -9.74
N LYS A 922 -29.31 9.29 -10.77
CA LYS A 922 -27.95 8.94 -11.18
C LYS A 922 -27.11 10.18 -11.47
N ASP A 923 -25.84 10.14 -11.07
CA ASP A 923 -24.80 11.16 -11.26
C ASP A 923 -25.09 12.57 -10.66
N LYS A 924 -26.32 12.84 -10.17
CA LYS A 924 -26.72 14.13 -9.58
C LYS A 924 -26.11 14.41 -8.20
N LEU A 925 -25.60 13.42 -7.47
CA LEU A 925 -24.86 13.65 -6.21
C LEU A 925 -23.44 14.21 -6.43
N THR A 926 -22.87 14.01 -7.61
CA THR A 926 -21.55 14.57 -8.00
C THR A 926 -21.65 15.96 -8.61
N ASP A 927 -22.85 16.44 -8.92
CA ASP A 927 -23.11 17.80 -9.39
C ASP A 927 -23.07 18.80 -8.20
N PRO A 928 -22.36 19.94 -8.31
CA PRO A 928 -22.18 20.88 -7.20
C PRO A 928 -23.48 21.57 -6.74
N VAL A 929 -24.53 21.56 -7.56
CA VAL A 929 -25.83 22.17 -7.28
C VAL A 929 -26.91 21.10 -7.11
N MET A 930 -27.01 20.14 -8.03
CA MET A 930 -28.09 19.15 -8.02
C MET A 930 -28.00 18.17 -6.85
N LYS A 931 -26.83 18.04 -6.20
CA LYS A 931 -26.69 17.29 -4.95
C LYS A 931 -27.63 17.79 -3.84
N TYR A 932 -27.96 19.09 -3.83
CA TYR A 932 -28.86 19.67 -2.85
C TYR A 932 -30.32 19.25 -3.03
N GLN A 933 -30.69 18.60 -4.15
CA GLN A 933 -31.98 17.89 -4.25
C GLN A 933 -32.10 16.75 -3.21
N PHE A 934 -30.95 16.22 -2.75
CA PHE A 934 -30.84 15.12 -1.81
C PHE A 934 -30.37 15.56 -0.41
N LEU A 935 -30.29 16.86 -0.12
CA LEU A 935 -30.00 17.36 1.23
C LEU A 935 -31.04 16.81 2.21
N ASP A 936 -30.59 16.25 3.33
CA ASP A 936 -31.45 15.77 4.42
C ASP A 936 -32.03 16.96 5.20
N LEU A 937 -33.15 17.49 4.71
CA LEU A 937 -33.91 18.59 5.30
C LEU A 937 -34.39 18.25 6.72
N GLY A 938 -34.46 16.94 7.05
CA GLY A 938 -34.76 16.41 8.38
C GLY A 938 -33.54 16.23 9.29
N LYS A 939 -32.45 16.97 9.06
CA LYS A 939 -31.32 17.13 9.99
C LYS A 939 -30.86 18.58 10.11
N SER A 940 -30.74 19.07 11.33
CA SER A 940 -29.97 20.28 11.66
C SER A 940 -28.47 20.04 11.47
N GLU A 941 -27.75 21.06 10.99
CA GLU A 941 -26.29 21.04 10.82
C GLU A 941 -25.58 21.92 11.87
N GLY A 942 -26.31 22.56 12.78
CA GLY A 942 -25.78 23.31 13.92
C GLY A 942 -25.19 24.67 13.55
N ILE A 943 -25.63 25.26 12.43
CA ILE A 943 -25.09 26.52 11.91
C ILE A 943 -25.43 27.67 12.86
N SER A 944 -24.41 28.41 13.32
CA SER A 944 -24.60 29.46 14.33
C SER A 944 -25.51 30.60 13.87
N ALA A 945 -26.26 31.20 14.79
CA ALA A 945 -27.12 32.36 14.54
C ALA A 945 -26.39 33.52 13.83
N LYS A 946 -25.14 33.80 14.24
CA LYS A 946 -24.26 34.82 13.62
C LYS A 946 -23.92 34.48 12.16
N THR A 947 -23.79 33.19 11.84
CA THR A 947 -23.58 32.72 10.47
C THR A 947 -24.87 32.82 9.66
N LEU A 948 -26.00 32.36 10.20
CA LEU A 948 -27.31 32.40 9.52
C LEU A 948 -27.78 33.81 9.18
N ASN A 949 -27.49 34.80 10.03
CA ASN A 949 -27.85 36.20 9.78
C ASN A 949 -27.26 36.78 8.48
N LYS A 950 -26.20 36.19 7.91
CA LYS A 950 -25.69 36.55 6.58
C LYS A 950 -26.71 36.35 5.45
N LEU A 951 -27.64 35.39 5.59
CA LEU A 951 -28.69 35.12 4.59
C LEU A 951 -29.91 36.03 4.76
N LEU A 952 -30.02 36.70 5.90
CA LEU A 952 -31.21 37.43 6.35
C LEU A 952 -31.07 38.96 6.16
N VAL A 953 -29.91 39.43 5.70
CA VAL A 953 -29.67 40.83 5.35
C VAL A 953 -30.66 41.28 4.27
N GLY A 954 -31.40 42.35 4.54
CA GLY A 954 -32.43 42.87 3.62
C GLY A 954 -33.60 41.92 3.37
N LYS A 955 -33.96 41.06 4.34
CA LYS A 955 -35.10 40.12 4.25
C LYS A 955 -36.26 40.48 5.20
N GLY A 956 -36.59 41.77 5.27
CA GLY A 956 -37.77 42.30 5.97
C GLY A 956 -37.93 41.75 7.39
N ALA A 957 -39.11 41.20 7.69
CA ALA A 957 -39.47 40.56 8.96
C ALA A 957 -38.55 39.39 9.40
N LEU A 958 -37.73 38.84 8.49
CA LEU A 958 -36.76 37.77 8.79
C LEU A 958 -35.36 38.32 9.14
N ALA A 959 -35.10 39.62 8.96
CA ALA A 959 -33.79 40.22 9.22
C ALA A 959 -33.39 40.08 10.70
N GLY A 960 -32.13 39.67 10.94
CA GLY A 960 -31.59 39.45 12.29
C GLY A 960 -32.08 38.18 13.01
N GLN A 961 -33.12 37.48 12.49
CA GLN A 961 -33.78 36.36 13.15
C GLN A 961 -33.01 35.03 13.16
N GLY A 962 -31.71 35.02 12.81
CA GLY A 962 -30.88 33.81 12.75
C GLY A 962 -30.82 33.01 14.06
N ALA A 963 -31.07 33.65 15.21
CA ALA A 963 -31.21 32.97 16.50
C ALA A 963 -32.51 32.14 16.59
N ALA A 964 -33.63 32.66 16.07
CA ALA A 964 -34.90 31.93 16.00
C ALA A 964 -34.79 30.75 15.02
N PHE A 965 -34.18 30.96 13.84
CA PHE A 965 -33.93 29.87 12.88
C PHE A 965 -33.01 28.78 13.43
N ALA A 966 -31.90 29.13 14.10
CA ALA A 966 -31.01 28.15 14.73
C ALA A 966 -31.74 27.35 15.83
N LYS A 967 -32.51 28.01 16.70
CA LYS A 967 -33.30 27.34 17.74
C LYS A 967 -34.38 26.43 17.16
N ALA A 968 -35.10 26.88 16.13
CA ALA A 968 -36.13 26.11 15.44
C ALA A 968 -35.54 24.85 14.75
N ALA A 969 -34.42 25.02 14.04
CA ALA A 969 -33.69 23.95 13.39
C ALA A 969 -33.23 22.89 14.39
N GLN A 970 -32.63 23.29 15.51
CA GLN A 970 -32.21 22.37 16.58
C GLN A 970 -33.41 21.67 17.24
N GLN A 971 -34.45 22.42 17.62
CA GLN A 971 -35.60 21.89 18.36
C GLN A 971 -36.43 20.87 17.56
N PHE A 972 -36.56 21.05 16.25
CA PHE A 972 -37.34 20.15 15.37
C PHE A 972 -36.45 19.29 14.44
N ASN A 973 -35.13 19.36 14.64
CA ASN A 973 -34.11 18.69 13.82
C ASN A 973 -34.34 18.92 12.30
N ILE A 974 -34.45 20.19 11.90
CA ILE A 974 -34.65 20.63 10.50
C ILE A 974 -33.37 21.31 10.03
N ASN A 975 -33.02 21.18 8.75
CA ASN A 975 -31.90 21.90 8.16
C ASN A 975 -32.14 23.43 8.17
N GLU A 976 -31.18 24.17 8.73
CA GLU A 976 -31.26 25.62 8.94
C GLU A 976 -31.45 26.40 7.65
N VAL A 977 -30.70 26.03 6.60
CA VAL A 977 -30.66 26.75 5.33
C VAL A 977 -31.93 26.49 4.53
N TYR A 978 -32.44 25.26 4.54
CA TYR A 978 -33.77 24.95 4.00
C TYR A 978 -34.87 25.73 4.72
N LEU A 979 -34.83 25.77 6.07
CA LEU A 979 -35.85 26.46 6.86
C LEU A 979 -35.86 27.98 6.57
N ILE A 980 -34.69 28.58 6.35
CA ILE A 980 -34.56 29.98 5.88
C ILE A 980 -35.04 30.14 4.44
N ALA A 981 -34.66 29.25 3.52
CA ALA A 981 -35.10 29.32 2.11
C ALA A 981 -36.63 29.23 1.99
N HIS A 982 -37.25 28.32 2.77
CA HIS A 982 -38.70 28.14 2.81
C HIS A 982 -39.40 29.38 3.39
N ALA A 983 -38.91 29.94 4.50
CA ALA A 983 -39.45 31.19 5.05
C ALA A 983 -39.31 32.37 4.08
N ILE A 984 -38.15 32.51 3.43
CA ILE A 984 -37.90 33.58 2.45
C ILE A 984 -38.87 33.48 1.25
N LEU A 985 -39.25 32.26 0.83
CA LEU A 985 -40.21 32.04 -0.24
C LEU A 985 -41.65 32.39 0.19
N GLU A 986 -42.16 31.77 1.25
CA GLU A 986 -43.56 31.93 1.70
C GLU A 986 -43.87 33.33 2.24
N THR A 987 -42.85 34.11 2.63
CA THR A 987 -43.00 35.49 3.13
C THR A 987 -42.71 36.58 2.09
N GLY A 988 -42.33 36.23 0.86
CA GLY A 988 -41.90 37.19 -0.16
C GLY A 988 -40.69 38.01 0.30
N HIS A 989 -39.59 37.34 0.63
CA HIS A 989 -38.39 37.93 1.25
C HIS A 989 -38.67 38.70 2.56
N GLY A 990 -39.65 38.27 3.35
CA GLY A 990 -40.04 38.91 4.62
C GLY A 990 -40.89 40.18 4.47
N SER A 991 -41.44 40.45 3.29
CA SER A 991 -42.26 41.65 3.02
C SER A 991 -43.78 41.43 3.16
N SER A 992 -44.26 40.19 3.12
CA SER A 992 -45.71 39.90 3.15
C SER A 992 -46.40 40.41 4.43
N ARG A 993 -47.70 40.70 4.32
CA ARG A 993 -48.54 41.15 5.45
C ARG A 993 -48.60 40.12 6.58
N LEU A 994 -48.66 38.82 6.24
CA LEU A 994 -48.56 37.71 7.20
C LEU A 994 -47.23 37.70 7.98
N ALA A 995 -46.11 38.04 7.33
CA ALA A 995 -44.79 38.08 7.95
C ALA A 995 -44.59 39.32 8.84
N ASN A 996 -45.20 40.46 8.48
CA ASN A 996 -45.12 41.72 9.25
C ASN A 996 -46.18 41.83 10.37
N GLY A 997 -47.07 40.83 10.46
CA GLY A 997 -48.02 40.62 11.54
C GLY A 997 -49.30 41.44 11.42
N LEU A 998 -50.43 40.76 11.61
CA LEU A 998 -51.78 41.33 11.55
C LEU A 998 -52.54 41.01 12.84
N SER A 999 -53.49 41.88 13.17
CA SER A 999 -54.42 41.68 14.30
C SER A 999 -55.78 41.18 13.77
N ILE A 1000 -56.47 40.38 14.57
CA ILE A 1000 -57.74 39.74 14.21
C ILE A 1000 -58.73 39.85 15.38
N ASN A 1001 -60.00 40.08 15.08
CA ASN A 1001 -61.06 40.27 16.08
C ASN A 1001 -61.22 39.06 17.03
N SER A 1002 -61.97 39.25 18.13
CA SER A 1002 -62.24 38.21 19.13
C SER A 1002 -62.80 36.92 18.50
N MET A 1003 -63.79 37.07 17.61
CA MET A 1003 -64.47 35.97 16.89
C MET A 1003 -63.60 35.26 15.84
N ASN A 1004 -62.44 35.81 15.47
CA ASN A 1004 -61.57 35.32 14.39
C ASN A 1004 -62.26 35.27 13.00
N THR A 1005 -63.09 36.27 12.73
CA THR A 1005 -63.88 36.44 11.48
C THR A 1005 -63.42 37.61 10.62
N ALA A 1006 -62.69 38.59 11.18
CA ALA A 1006 -62.21 39.76 10.44
C ALA A 1006 -60.86 40.27 10.98
N LEU A 1007 -60.01 40.76 10.08
CA LEU A 1007 -58.79 41.48 10.41
C LEU A 1007 -59.11 42.86 11.02
N THR A 1008 -58.22 43.36 11.88
CA THR A 1008 -58.40 44.64 12.59
C THR A 1008 -57.09 45.45 12.63
N SER A 1009 -57.21 46.77 12.83
CA SER A 1009 -56.07 47.67 13.06
C SER A 1009 -55.66 47.81 14.54
N LYS A 1010 -56.43 47.22 15.46
CA LYS A 1010 -56.23 47.29 16.93
C LYS A 1010 -56.08 45.89 17.54
N GLY A 1011 -55.37 45.82 18.67
CA GLY A 1011 -55.10 44.58 19.42
C GLY A 1011 -53.85 43.83 18.97
N THR A 1012 -53.51 42.74 19.67
CA THR A 1012 -52.28 41.95 19.48
C THR A 1012 -52.10 41.47 18.04
N LYS A 1013 -50.90 41.72 17.48
CA LYS A 1013 -50.49 41.17 16.20
C LYS A 1013 -50.03 39.72 16.35
N TYR A 1014 -50.36 38.89 15.38
CA TYR A 1014 -49.81 37.55 15.23
C TYR A 1014 -49.12 37.42 13.87
N TYR A 1015 -48.09 36.59 13.81
CA TYR A 1015 -47.11 36.54 12.72
C TYR A 1015 -47.05 35.11 12.13
N ASN A 1016 -46.92 34.97 10.80
CA ASN A 1016 -46.87 33.66 10.15
C ASN A 1016 -45.80 33.64 9.04
N MET A 1017 -44.76 32.81 9.22
CA MET A 1017 -43.54 32.82 8.38
C MET A 1017 -43.49 31.71 7.32
N TYR A 1018 -44.51 30.86 7.23
CA TYR A 1018 -44.51 29.67 6.33
C TYR A 1018 -45.88 29.43 5.69
N GLY A 1019 -46.75 30.46 5.63
CA GLY A 1019 -48.12 30.33 5.10
C GLY A 1019 -48.97 29.27 5.81
N ALA A 1020 -48.66 28.94 7.07
CA ALA A 1020 -49.26 27.80 7.76
C ALA A 1020 -50.77 28.02 7.96
N LYS A 1021 -51.58 27.12 7.40
CA LYS A 1021 -53.06 27.21 7.36
C LYS A 1021 -53.63 28.50 6.73
N ALA A 1022 -52.88 29.16 5.85
CA ALA A 1022 -53.45 30.08 4.88
C ALA A 1022 -54.20 29.26 3.80
N ASP A 1023 -55.50 29.51 3.65
CA ASP A 1023 -56.35 28.87 2.62
C ASP A 1023 -56.48 29.74 1.35
N ASP A 1024 -57.00 29.14 0.27
CA ASP A 1024 -57.05 29.78 -1.05
C ASP A 1024 -58.12 30.90 -1.17
N ASN A 1025 -59.07 30.99 -0.22
CA ASN A 1025 -60.19 31.93 -0.27
C ASN A 1025 -59.93 33.18 0.61
N ASN A 1026 -59.30 33.01 1.77
CA ASN A 1026 -58.85 34.12 2.62
C ASN A 1026 -57.55 33.76 3.36
N PRO A 1027 -56.39 33.79 2.67
CA PRO A 1027 -55.11 33.32 3.22
C PRO A 1027 -54.65 34.09 4.45
N GLU A 1028 -55.04 35.37 4.55
CA GLU A 1028 -54.68 36.21 5.70
C GLU A 1028 -55.49 35.84 6.96
N ILE A 1029 -56.81 35.70 6.86
CA ILE A 1029 -57.64 35.33 8.02
C ILE A 1029 -57.31 33.92 8.49
N GLY A 1030 -57.20 32.95 7.57
CA GLY A 1030 -56.81 31.57 7.92
C GLY A 1030 -55.44 31.50 8.62
N GLY A 1031 -54.43 32.13 8.00
CA GLY A 1031 -53.06 32.14 8.50
C GLY A 1031 -52.88 32.87 9.85
N ILE A 1032 -53.65 33.93 10.11
CA ILE A 1032 -53.59 34.71 11.36
C ILE A 1032 -54.42 34.09 12.47
N LYS A 1033 -55.59 33.52 12.16
CA LYS A 1033 -56.40 32.72 13.09
C LYS A 1033 -55.58 31.54 13.63
N TYR A 1034 -54.83 30.85 12.77
CA TYR A 1034 -53.92 29.79 13.18
C TYR A 1034 -52.73 30.32 14.01
N ALA A 1035 -52.09 31.41 13.58
CA ALA A 1035 -50.98 32.04 14.33
C ALA A 1035 -51.40 32.47 15.75
N LYS A 1036 -52.61 33.03 15.91
CA LYS A 1036 -53.24 33.36 17.20
C LYS A 1036 -53.46 32.12 18.07
N ALA A 1037 -54.06 31.06 17.50
CA ALA A 1037 -54.27 29.79 18.19
C ALA A 1037 -52.97 29.04 18.56
N GLN A 1038 -51.83 29.39 17.96
CA GLN A 1038 -50.51 28.86 18.30
C GLN A 1038 -49.64 29.83 19.12
N GLY A 1039 -50.17 30.98 19.53
CA GLY A 1039 -49.46 31.97 20.35
C GLY A 1039 -48.29 32.67 19.64
N TRP A 1040 -48.35 32.81 18.31
CA TRP A 1040 -47.27 33.41 17.50
C TRP A 1040 -47.31 34.95 17.52
N ASP A 1041 -47.27 35.53 18.71
CA ASP A 1041 -47.33 36.98 18.98
C ASP A 1041 -46.05 37.77 18.63
N ASN A 1042 -45.02 37.09 18.11
CA ASN A 1042 -43.80 37.73 17.62
C ASN A 1042 -43.07 36.86 16.58
N HIS A 1043 -42.17 37.49 15.83
CA HIS A 1043 -41.32 36.88 14.80
C HIS A 1043 -40.62 35.58 15.25
N SER A 1044 -40.04 35.55 16.46
CA SER A 1044 -39.29 34.38 16.94
C SER A 1044 -40.21 33.20 17.25
N LYS A 1045 -41.35 33.43 17.91
CA LYS A 1045 -42.38 32.39 18.12
C LYS A 1045 -42.96 31.89 16.80
N ALA A 1046 -43.18 32.76 15.82
CA ALA A 1046 -43.68 32.39 14.50
C ALA A 1046 -42.68 31.54 13.69
N ILE A 1047 -41.38 31.85 13.77
CA ILE A 1047 -40.31 31.04 13.15
C ILE A 1047 -40.24 29.66 13.80
N ILE A 1048 -40.18 29.61 15.13
CA ILE A 1048 -40.03 28.35 15.88
C ILE A 1048 -41.29 27.47 15.76
N GLY A 1049 -42.47 28.02 16.00
CA GLY A 1049 -43.73 27.29 15.89
C GLY A 1049 -44.05 26.90 14.44
N GLY A 1050 -43.76 27.77 13.47
CA GLY A 1050 -43.94 27.46 12.05
C GLY A 1050 -43.02 26.36 11.54
N ALA A 1051 -41.79 26.24 12.07
CA ALA A 1051 -40.90 25.13 11.76
C ALA A 1051 -41.51 23.76 12.15
N LYS A 1052 -42.23 23.66 13.27
CA LYS A 1052 -42.97 22.46 13.68
C LYS A 1052 -44.00 22.05 12.62
N TYR A 1053 -44.70 23.01 12.02
CA TYR A 1053 -45.66 22.76 10.95
C TYR A 1053 -44.97 22.22 9.68
N VAL A 1054 -43.90 22.88 9.22
CA VAL A 1054 -43.07 22.45 8.07
C VAL A 1054 -42.53 21.02 8.26
N ARG A 1055 -42.09 20.70 9.48
CA ARG A 1055 -41.62 19.36 9.87
C ARG A 1055 -42.71 18.30 9.67
N SER A 1056 -43.88 18.53 10.28
CA SER A 1056 -44.98 17.56 10.29
C SER A 1056 -45.56 17.24 8.91
N ALA A 1057 -45.59 18.20 7.98
CA ALA A 1057 -46.29 18.04 6.70
C ALA A 1057 -45.58 17.14 5.67
N TYR A 1058 -44.26 16.93 5.80
CA TYR A 1058 -43.45 16.17 4.82
C TYR A 1058 -42.30 15.38 5.43
N ILE A 1059 -41.54 15.97 6.35
CA ILE A 1059 -40.30 15.37 6.86
C ILE A 1059 -40.60 14.13 7.72
N ASP A 1060 -41.65 14.20 8.54
CA ASP A 1060 -42.09 13.06 9.37
C ASP A 1060 -42.88 12.00 8.57
N HIS A 1061 -43.42 12.36 7.40
CA HIS A 1061 -43.91 11.41 6.39
C HIS A 1061 -42.76 10.75 5.58
N GLY A 1062 -41.52 10.90 6.02
CA GLY A 1062 -40.34 10.29 5.40
C GLY A 1062 -39.81 11.02 4.16
N GLN A 1063 -40.48 12.08 3.69
CA GLN A 1063 -40.04 12.89 2.55
C GLN A 1063 -39.04 13.96 2.99
N ARG A 1064 -37.83 13.50 3.32
CA ARG A 1064 -36.79 14.28 3.98
C ARG A 1064 -35.89 15.09 3.03
N THR A 1065 -36.10 15.03 1.72
CA THR A 1065 -35.32 15.77 0.71
C THR A 1065 -36.20 16.39 -0.36
N LEU A 1066 -35.72 17.43 -1.05
CA LEU A 1066 -36.48 18.06 -2.15
C LEU A 1066 -36.87 17.05 -3.24
N HIS A 1067 -36.00 16.07 -3.51
CA HIS A 1067 -36.30 14.99 -4.44
C HIS A 1067 -37.45 14.11 -3.94
N GLN A 1068 -37.46 13.76 -2.64
CA GLN A 1068 -38.55 12.97 -2.06
C GLN A 1068 -39.87 13.77 -1.98
N MET A 1069 -39.81 15.05 -1.63
CA MET A 1069 -40.98 15.94 -1.60
C MET A 1069 -41.59 16.14 -2.99
N ARG A 1070 -40.78 16.19 -4.05
CA ARG A 1070 -41.29 16.29 -5.43
C ARG A 1070 -41.82 14.97 -5.97
N TRP A 1071 -41.10 13.87 -5.81
CA TRP A 1071 -41.36 12.64 -6.58
C TRP A 1071 -41.95 11.49 -5.78
N ASN A 1072 -41.78 11.51 -4.45
CA ASN A 1072 -42.09 10.44 -3.51
C ASN A 1072 -41.59 9.06 -4.00
N PRO A 1073 -40.27 8.82 -4.07
CA PRO A 1073 -39.71 7.58 -4.60
C PRO A 1073 -40.13 6.32 -3.84
N ALA A 1074 -40.53 6.45 -2.57
CA ALA A 1074 -41.08 5.35 -1.77
C ALA A 1074 -42.52 4.99 -2.21
N ASN A 1075 -43.35 5.99 -2.53
CA ASN A 1075 -44.71 5.80 -3.04
C ASN A 1075 -44.95 6.70 -4.27
N PRO A 1076 -44.41 6.34 -5.46
CA PRO A 1076 -44.45 7.23 -6.63
C PRO A 1076 -45.87 7.59 -7.05
N ALA A 1077 -46.03 8.83 -7.54
CA ALA A 1077 -47.32 9.47 -7.82
C ALA A 1077 -48.21 9.79 -6.58
N THR A 1078 -47.69 9.78 -5.34
CA THR A 1078 -48.45 10.18 -4.13
C THR A 1078 -47.77 11.29 -3.33
N HIS A 1079 -48.55 12.09 -2.58
CA HIS A 1079 -48.11 13.16 -1.64
C HIS A 1079 -46.97 14.05 -2.18
N GLN A 1080 -47.21 14.76 -3.28
CA GLN A 1080 -46.19 15.57 -3.97
C GLN A 1080 -46.36 17.06 -3.72
N TYR A 1081 -45.26 17.76 -3.40
CA TYR A 1081 -45.26 19.19 -3.09
C TYR A 1081 -45.64 20.09 -4.28
N ALA A 1082 -45.32 19.69 -5.51
CA ALA A 1082 -45.45 20.54 -6.70
C ALA A 1082 -45.65 19.73 -8.00
N THR A 1083 -46.31 20.34 -8.98
CA THR A 1083 -46.46 19.76 -10.33
C THR A 1083 -45.29 20.07 -11.27
N ASP A 1084 -44.57 21.19 -11.10
CA ASP A 1084 -43.37 21.50 -11.89
C ASP A 1084 -42.28 20.43 -11.69
N ILE A 1085 -41.89 19.74 -12.76
CA ILE A 1085 -40.83 18.71 -12.73
C ILE A 1085 -39.49 19.29 -12.27
N ASN A 1086 -39.27 20.59 -12.52
CA ASN A 1086 -38.02 21.28 -12.18
C ASN A 1086 -38.01 21.85 -10.76
N TRP A 1087 -39.11 21.74 -9.98
CA TRP A 1087 -39.22 22.33 -8.65
C TRP A 1087 -38.06 21.96 -7.72
N ALA A 1088 -37.68 20.67 -7.68
CA ALA A 1088 -36.58 20.20 -6.83
C ALA A 1088 -35.23 20.79 -7.27
N ALA A 1089 -34.98 20.89 -8.58
CA ALA A 1089 -33.76 21.46 -9.14
C ALA A 1089 -33.65 22.98 -8.89
N LYS A 1090 -34.76 23.72 -9.08
CA LYS A 1090 -34.86 25.15 -8.80
C LYS A 1090 -34.59 25.45 -7.32
N ASN A 1091 -35.20 24.70 -6.40
CA ASN A 1091 -34.95 24.85 -4.96
C ASN A 1091 -33.53 24.43 -4.55
N ALA A 1092 -32.97 23.38 -5.17
CA ALA A 1092 -31.58 22.98 -4.93
C ALA A 1092 -30.58 24.09 -5.35
N ALA A 1093 -30.85 24.83 -6.43
CA ALA A 1093 -30.05 25.98 -6.83
C ALA A 1093 -30.09 27.13 -5.80
N ILE A 1094 -31.27 27.42 -5.24
CA ILE A 1094 -31.42 28.42 -4.16
C ILE A 1094 -30.61 28.01 -2.92
N ILE A 1095 -30.78 26.76 -2.46
CA ILE A 1095 -30.06 26.25 -1.29
C ILE A 1095 -28.54 26.23 -1.53
N ALA A 1096 -28.06 25.77 -2.69
CA ALA A 1096 -26.65 25.81 -3.06
C ALA A 1096 -26.08 27.25 -3.04
N GLY A 1097 -26.85 28.23 -3.52
CA GLY A 1097 -26.52 29.65 -3.45
C GLY A 1097 -26.40 30.16 -2.01
N MET A 1098 -27.29 29.72 -1.10
CA MET A 1098 -27.23 30.09 0.31
C MET A 1098 -26.01 29.49 1.03
N TYR A 1099 -25.73 28.19 0.84
CA TYR A 1099 -24.52 27.56 1.40
C TYR A 1099 -23.24 28.25 0.90
N LYS A 1100 -23.17 28.56 -0.40
CA LYS A 1100 -22.09 29.36 -1.01
C LYS A 1100 -21.93 30.73 -0.33
N THR A 1101 -23.03 31.45 -0.06
CA THR A 1101 -23.02 32.74 0.65
C THR A 1101 -22.55 32.63 2.10
N LEU A 1102 -22.83 31.52 2.79
CA LEU A 1102 -22.32 31.27 4.14
C LEU A 1102 -20.81 31.00 4.17
N GLY A 1103 -20.25 30.50 3.06
CA GLY A 1103 -18.92 29.90 2.99
C GLY A 1103 -18.90 28.47 3.53
N LEU A 1104 -20.01 27.74 3.38
CA LEU A 1104 -20.25 26.38 3.88
C LEU A 1104 -20.72 25.46 2.74
N ASP A 1105 -20.86 24.18 3.05
CA ASP A 1105 -21.44 23.16 2.18
C ASP A 1105 -22.12 22.10 3.07
N ALA A 1106 -23.22 21.52 2.63
CA ALA A 1106 -24.01 20.60 3.45
C ALA A 1106 -23.30 19.26 3.67
N VAL A 1107 -23.59 18.64 4.82
CA VAL A 1107 -22.91 17.43 5.31
C VAL A 1107 -23.84 16.21 5.44
N ASN A 1108 -25.16 16.35 5.29
CA ASN A 1108 -26.11 15.23 5.31
C ASN A 1108 -26.92 15.11 4.01
N TYR A 1109 -26.90 13.94 3.38
CA TYR A 1109 -27.67 13.65 2.17
C TYR A 1109 -28.44 12.32 2.26
N VAL A 1110 -29.60 12.23 1.62
CA VAL A 1110 -30.44 11.02 1.47
C VAL A 1110 -30.90 10.89 0.02
N ILE A 1111 -30.46 9.84 -0.67
CA ILE A 1111 -30.79 9.56 -2.08
C ILE A 1111 -31.61 8.27 -2.19
N HIS A 1112 -32.54 8.23 -3.14
CA HIS A 1112 -33.15 6.98 -3.59
C HIS A 1112 -32.53 6.55 -4.93
N GLU A 1113 -32.19 5.27 -5.02
CA GLU A 1113 -31.69 4.62 -6.23
C GLU A 1113 -32.82 3.73 -6.78
N TYR A 1114 -33.17 3.96 -8.05
CA TYR A 1114 -34.28 3.34 -8.80
C TYR A 1114 -33.81 2.19 -9.70
#